data_AF-A0A821ITV6-F1
#
_entry.id   AF-A0A821ITV6-F1
#
_cell.length_a   1.000
_cell.length_b   1.000
_cell.length_c   1.000
_cell.angle_alpha   90.00
_cell.angle_beta   90.00
_cell.angle_gamma   90.00
#
_symmetry.space_group_name_H-M   'P 1'
#
loop_
_entity.id
_entity.type
_entity.pdbx_description
1 polymer ?
#
loop_
_entity_poly.entity_id
_entity_poly.type
_entity_poly.pdbx_seq_one_letter_code
_entity_poly.pdbx_strand_id
1 'polypeptide(L)'
;MADFEQSLLSSTEDRIKHGVVVLGGGWSGLYALKYLLAEGLDAHLYESRSNIGGIWYFDENENVSGVYKTAHVTSSKTFLHASDFPIPTTIGEFPHHEEVLAYLHSYADHFKLWSNIHLNSKIVRVEPQWTLTLNDGSNIIDCDYLVVCSGQHQIANDPRSSYPFNQFTGTFSHSITYKTPYDNKFINKRILVVGGGETASDLAVELSATVAKRVYMSIREGQWFQSRILGQQPADIMYTMLMRLFGYYNNIFVRCWRRMFFVPMWGSGGTGVPYWAPTVPFLHGFINKSREVVDYIALNRVVPKRGIKNIDGQLITFDKEENPIEIDHILLCTGFQWTHPFFSNTDIHDLYKLVFASGVNGTLAFVGTARPVFGSIPTMAELQARWIAAVFSGRRHLPSEKVMAQRRRAYWARHACLYPHDHKRLKQLVNLFEYSDVIGDELGVRINLFYLFFRHPIAWYHIYCASPWSPFLFRIGRLSSDDEKLAYQRHLSCIPEKNQTFHRYNDLMLYACTLKLWYSLPNGLPATDNNLVRRQTPKQQRARLRKMKFFAFYCFRLWNETLNVPTLTDDSLYGIYQSMGRITSEFLNKGLRYDETISYEELFKAGRTVWFMIAFQMQLNLPLILTDSIFGYNMLYPYTDDLVDCNDISREAKVDFAKLFHERLLIGEPTYDPTVHFDGKQSNVSELNLPPSLKSQANRIVKIFDMVKFIENDWRRGDEYEGVYMSLATIHESQMKSTLQHARTEDGYEPTMTQVEQVSAEKGGASLIAA
;
A
#
# COMPACT_ATOMS: atom_id res chain seq x y z
N MET A 1 -57.12 -19.62 -36.87
CA MET A 1 -55.82 -18.94 -37.11
C MET A 1 -55.95 -17.44 -36.94
N ALA A 2 -56.92 -16.78 -37.59
CA ALA A 2 -57.22 -15.36 -37.35
C ALA A 2 -57.58 -15.02 -35.89
N ASP A 3 -58.35 -15.87 -35.19
CA ASP A 3 -58.68 -15.66 -33.76
C ASP A 3 -57.50 -15.92 -32.80
N PHE A 4 -56.49 -16.67 -33.23
CA PHE A 4 -55.28 -16.94 -32.45
C PHE A 4 -54.23 -15.84 -32.65
N GLU A 5 -54.16 -15.27 -33.86
CA GLU A 5 -53.39 -14.05 -34.12
C GLU A 5 -54.06 -12.82 -33.48
N GLN A 6 -55.40 -12.76 -33.43
CA GLN A 6 -56.11 -11.72 -32.67
C GLN A 6 -55.94 -11.85 -31.16
N SER A 7 -55.83 -13.06 -30.58
CA SER A 7 -55.55 -13.20 -29.15
C SER A 7 -54.12 -12.77 -28.78
N LEU A 8 -53.14 -13.04 -29.65
CA LEU A 8 -51.76 -12.54 -29.54
C LEU A 8 -51.67 -11.01 -29.73
N LEU A 9 -52.51 -10.43 -30.60
CA LEU A 9 -52.60 -8.98 -30.80
C LEU A 9 -53.44 -8.26 -29.73
N SER A 10 -54.25 -8.99 -28.94
CA SER A 10 -55.08 -8.44 -27.85
C SER A 10 -54.40 -8.42 -26.47
N SER A 11 -53.15 -8.90 -26.37
CA SER A 11 -52.33 -8.82 -25.15
C SER A 11 -51.24 -7.74 -25.28
N THR A 12 -51.59 -6.58 -25.82
CA THR A 12 -50.87 -5.34 -25.50
C THR A 12 -51.17 -4.98 -24.04
N GLU A 13 -50.72 -5.83 -23.11
CA GLU A 13 -50.47 -5.46 -21.73
C GLU A 13 -49.58 -4.21 -21.77
N ASP A 14 -49.83 -3.24 -20.88
CA ASP A 14 -49.14 -1.95 -20.83
C ASP A 14 -47.61 -2.13 -20.72
N ARG A 15 -46.94 -2.25 -21.87
CA ARG A 15 -45.49 -2.40 -21.93
C ARG A 15 -44.84 -1.06 -21.72
N ILE A 16 -44.13 -0.93 -20.61
CA ILE A 16 -43.35 0.26 -20.29
C ILE A 16 -42.05 0.17 -21.08
N LYS A 17 -41.70 1.23 -21.82
CA LYS A 17 -40.44 1.31 -22.58
C LYS A 17 -39.54 2.35 -21.97
N HIS A 18 -38.31 1.95 -21.67
CA HIS A 18 -37.25 2.83 -21.15
C HIS A 18 -35.99 2.71 -22.01
N GLY A 19 -35.22 3.78 -22.13
CA GLY A 19 -33.88 3.67 -22.75
C GLY A 19 -32.96 2.75 -21.95
N VAL A 20 -32.90 2.94 -20.63
CA VAL A 20 -32.03 2.21 -19.72
C VAL A 20 -32.76 1.81 -18.45
N VAL A 21 -32.64 0.53 -18.06
CA VAL A 21 -33.14 0.03 -16.76
C VAL A 21 -31.98 -0.27 -15.82
N VAL A 22 -32.07 0.23 -14.58
CA VAL A 22 -31.12 -0.03 -13.49
C VAL A 22 -31.78 -0.91 -12.44
N LEU A 23 -31.16 -2.03 -12.08
CA LEU A 23 -31.73 -2.98 -11.10
C LEU A 23 -31.04 -2.87 -9.74
N GLY A 24 -31.77 -2.37 -8.73
CA GLY A 24 -31.33 -2.26 -7.34
C GLY A 24 -30.91 -0.84 -6.96
N GLY A 25 -31.42 -0.35 -5.81
CA GLY A 25 -31.29 1.00 -5.27
C GLY A 25 -30.22 1.17 -4.20
N GLY A 26 -29.16 0.36 -4.22
CA GLY A 26 -27.98 0.57 -3.38
C GLY A 26 -27.03 1.64 -3.95
N TRP A 27 -25.84 1.78 -3.36
CA TRP A 27 -24.76 2.67 -3.85
C TRP A 27 -24.54 2.57 -5.36
N SER A 28 -24.37 1.33 -5.86
CA SER A 28 -24.13 1.05 -7.29
C SER A 28 -25.24 1.60 -8.19
N GLY A 29 -26.50 1.37 -7.81
CA GLY A 29 -27.65 1.77 -8.62
C GLY A 29 -27.89 3.27 -8.62
N LEU A 30 -27.74 3.91 -7.46
CA LEU A 30 -27.87 5.36 -7.35
C LEU A 30 -26.78 6.07 -8.17
N TYR A 31 -25.54 5.57 -8.15
CA TYR A 31 -24.48 6.07 -9.01
C TYR A 31 -24.77 5.82 -10.49
N ALA A 32 -25.19 4.61 -10.87
CA ALA A 32 -25.57 4.30 -12.25
C ALA A 32 -26.66 5.26 -12.75
N LEU A 33 -27.79 5.35 -12.03
CA LEU A 33 -28.91 6.22 -12.38
C LEU A 33 -28.46 7.68 -12.54
N LYS A 34 -27.72 8.21 -11.55
CA LYS A 34 -27.23 9.59 -11.57
C LYS A 34 -26.40 9.90 -12.82
N TYR A 35 -25.45 9.03 -13.17
CA TYR A 35 -24.57 9.27 -14.32
C TYR A 35 -25.25 9.01 -15.66
N LEU A 36 -26.18 8.06 -15.74
CA LEU A 36 -27.00 7.83 -16.93
C LEU A 36 -27.86 9.06 -17.24
N LEU A 37 -28.57 9.60 -16.24
CA LEU A 37 -29.36 10.82 -16.37
C LEU A 37 -28.48 12.04 -16.72
N ALA A 38 -27.28 12.14 -16.12
CA ALA A 38 -26.34 13.23 -16.42
C ALA A 38 -25.79 13.20 -17.86
N GLU A 39 -25.78 12.04 -18.52
CA GLU A 39 -25.45 11.90 -19.94
C GLU A 39 -26.69 12.07 -20.85
N GLY A 40 -27.85 12.40 -20.29
CA GLY A 40 -29.09 12.64 -21.03
C GLY A 40 -29.85 11.38 -21.45
N LEU A 41 -29.54 10.23 -20.85
CA LEU A 41 -30.23 8.98 -21.15
C LEU A 41 -31.54 8.89 -20.35
N ASP A 42 -32.57 8.33 -20.99
CA ASP A 42 -33.81 7.94 -20.34
C ASP A 42 -33.57 6.71 -19.46
N ALA A 43 -33.39 6.93 -18.16
CA ALA A 43 -32.96 5.89 -17.22
C ALA A 43 -33.91 5.78 -16.02
N HIS A 44 -34.29 4.55 -15.69
CA HIS A 44 -35.19 4.22 -14.58
C HIS A 44 -34.61 3.12 -13.70
N LEU A 45 -34.67 3.32 -12.39
CA LEU A 45 -34.20 2.38 -11.39
C LEU A 45 -35.37 1.63 -10.76
N TYR A 46 -35.26 0.31 -10.67
CA TYR A 46 -36.23 -0.55 -10.01
C TYR A 46 -35.59 -1.19 -8.76
N GLU A 47 -36.14 -0.89 -7.60
CA GLU A 47 -35.73 -1.43 -6.30
C GLU A 47 -36.85 -2.32 -5.73
N SER A 48 -36.47 -3.53 -5.36
CA SER A 48 -37.35 -4.54 -4.79
C SER A 48 -37.94 -4.17 -3.43
N ARG A 49 -37.24 -3.36 -2.64
CA ARG A 49 -37.60 -2.98 -1.27
C ARG A 49 -38.37 -1.67 -1.23
N SER A 50 -38.95 -1.37 -0.07
CA SER A 50 -39.69 -0.14 0.20
C SER A 50 -38.81 1.10 0.37
N ASN A 51 -37.49 0.95 0.29
CA ASN A 51 -36.54 2.06 0.40
C ASN A 51 -35.25 1.75 -0.39
N ILE A 52 -34.52 2.80 -0.74
CA ILE A 52 -33.16 2.73 -1.27
C ILE A 52 -32.17 2.27 -0.19
N GLY A 53 -30.90 2.12 -0.56
CA GLY A 53 -29.81 1.77 0.35
C GLY A 53 -29.34 0.32 0.24
N GLY A 54 -30.15 -0.56 -0.35
CA GLY A 54 -29.81 -1.96 -0.59
C GLY A 54 -29.47 -2.67 0.73
N ILE A 55 -28.25 -3.18 0.86
CA ILE A 55 -27.80 -3.88 2.08
C ILE A 55 -27.81 -2.99 3.33
N TRP A 56 -27.61 -1.67 3.17
CA TRP A 56 -27.52 -0.72 4.28
C TRP A 56 -28.88 -0.30 4.84
N TYR A 57 -29.96 -0.64 4.16
CA TYR A 57 -31.31 -0.47 4.69
C TYR A 57 -31.63 -1.61 5.66
N PHE A 58 -31.53 -1.34 6.95
CA PHE A 58 -31.82 -2.33 7.99
C PHE A 58 -33.31 -2.70 8.00
N ASP A 59 -33.58 -3.97 8.30
CA ASP A 59 -34.92 -4.53 8.45
C ASP A 59 -34.93 -5.44 9.65
N GLU A 60 -35.92 -5.32 10.53
CA GLU A 60 -36.08 -6.21 11.68
C GLU A 60 -36.52 -7.62 11.24
N ASN A 61 -37.15 -7.76 10.08
CA ASN A 61 -37.59 -9.06 9.59
C ASN A 61 -36.39 -9.93 9.16
N GLU A 62 -36.22 -11.08 9.82
CA GLU A 62 -35.14 -12.04 9.53
C GLU A 62 -35.22 -12.64 8.11
N ASN A 63 -36.40 -12.61 7.48
CA ASN A 63 -36.59 -13.08 6.11
C ASN A 63 -36.11 -12.09 5.04
N VAL A 64 -35.76 -10.86 5.45
CA VAL A 64 -35.24 -9.83 4.56
C VAL A 64 -33.73 -9.75 4.72
N SER A 65 -33.03 -10.14 3.65
CA SER A 65 -31.58 -10.01 3.54
C SER A 65 -31.13 -8.57 3.73
N GLY A 66 -30.14 -8.34 4.60
CA GLY A 66 -29.63 -7.01 4.85
C GLY A 66 -28.56 -6.99 5.93
N VAL A 67 -28.23 -5.78 6.35
CA VAL A 67 -27.31 -5.52 7.45
C VAL A 67 -27.91 -5.87 8.83
N TYR A 68 -27.06 -6.07 9.83
CA TYR A 68 -27.44 -6.23 11.24
C TYR A 68 -27.41 -4.90 12.00
N LYS A 69 -28.12 -4.82 13.14
CA LYS A 69 -28.47 -3.54 13.79
C LYS A 69 -27.29 -2.69 14.26
N THR A 70 -26.14 -3.29 14.53
CA THR A 70 -24.95 -2.63 15.09
C THR A 70 -23.85 -2.42 14.04
N ALA A 71 -24.15 -2.70 12.77
CA ALA A 71 -23.13 -2.73 11.75
C ALA A 71 -22.58 -1.33 11.43
N HIS A 72 -21.26 -1.30 11.32
CA HIS A 72 -20.51 -0.17 10.80
C HIS A 72 -19.76 -0.60 9.55
N VAL A 73 -19.44 0.36 8.70
CA VAL A 73 -18.54 0.11 7.56
C VAL A 73 -17.16 -0.33 8.05
N THR A 74 -16.48 -1.18 7.27
CA THR A 74 -15.14 -1.69 7.63
C THR A 74 -14.00 -0.85 7.07
N SER A 75 -14.31 0.14 6.24
CA SER A 75 -13.34 1.06 5.64
C SER A 75 -13.70 2.49 6.01
N SER A 76 -12.71 3.36 6.11
CA SER A 76 -12.91 4.76 6.45
C SER A 76 -13.77 5.48 5.42
N LYS A 77 -14.42 6.55 5.86
CA LYS A 77 -15.26 7.42 5.02
C LYS A 77 -14.52 7.96 3.80
N THR A 78 -13.19 8.04 3.86
CA THR A 78 -12.32 8.40 2.72
C THR A 78 -12.59 7.57 1.46
N PHE A 79 -12.98 6.29 1.59
CA PHE A 79 -13.32 5.41 0.46
C PHE A 79 -14.82 5.37 0.10
N LEU A 80 -15.64 6.10 0.85
CA LEU A 80 -17.10 6.08 0.75
C LEU A 80 -17.67 7.34 0.12
N HIS A 81 -16.91 8.45 0.08
CA HIS A 81 -17.36 9.66 -0.63
C HIS A 81 -17.77 9.32 -2.08
N ALA A 82 -18.81 9.99 -2.59
CA ALA A 82 -18.92 10.14 -4.03
C ALA A 82 -17.95 11.23 -4.48
N SER A 83 -17.37 11.08 -5.67
CA SER A 83 -16.37 12.03 -6.18
C SER A 83 -16.90 13.46 -6.34
N ASP A 84 -18.21 13.67 -6.47
CA ASP A 84 -18.86 14.99 -6.50
C ASP A 84 -19.77 15.30 -5.31
N PHE A 85 -19.92 14.39 -4.36
CA PHE A 85 -20.76 14.59 -3.18
C PHE A 85 -20.05 14.01 -1.94
N PRO A 86 -19.33 14.84 -1.16
CA PRO A 86 -18.59 14.36 -0.01
C PRO A 86 -19.53 14.00 1.14
N ILE A 87 -19.25 12.88 1.83
CA ILE A 87 -19.80 12.58 3.16
C ILE A 87 -19.55 13.77 4.12
N PRO A 88 -20.58 14.22 4.87
CA PRO A 88 -20.46 15.28 5.87
C PRO A 88 -19.36 15.02 6.92
N THR A 89 -18.71 16.09 7.36
CA THR A 89 -17.64 16.01 8.39
C THR A 89 -18.15 15.60 9.77
N THR A 90 -19.45 15.74 10.03
CA THR A 90 -20.13 15.32 11.26
C THR A 90 -20.21 13.80 11.42
N ILE A 91 -20.09 13.04 10.32
CA ILE A 91 -20.10 11.57 10.34
C ILE A 91 -18.68 11.07 10.69
N GLY A 92 -18.62 10.10 11.60
CA GLY A 92 -17.37 9.48 12.05
C GLY A 92 -16.59 8.77 10.93
N GLU A 93 -15.38 8.28 11.23
CA GLU A 93 -14.53 7.62 10.23
C GLU A 93 -15.14 6.31 9.72
N PHE A 94 -15.82 5.55 10.57
CA PHE A 94 -16.49 4.31 10.22
C PHE A 94 -18.00 4.47 10.45
N PRO A 95 -18.74 5.08 9.50
CA PRO A 95 -20.18 5.32 9.65
C PRO A 95 -21.00 4.08 10.03
N HIS A 96 -22.02 4.29 10.87
CA HIS A 96 -23.08 3.33 11.14
C HIS A 96 -23.97 3.14 9.91
N HIS A 97 -24.66 2.00 9.79
CA HIS A 97 -25.52 1.74 8.63
C HIS A 97 -26.62 2.79 8.42
N GLU A 98 -27.14 3.40 9.49
CA GLU A 98 -28.14 4.48 9.43
C GLU A 98 -27.56 5.77 8.83
N GLU A 99 -26.33 6.12 9.19
CA GLU A 99 -25.63 7.29 8.63
C GLU A 99 -25.34 7.08 7.14
N VAL A 100 -24.99 5.85 6.74
CA VAL A 100 -24.83 5.47 5.33
C VAL A 100 -26.15 5.64 4.58
N LEU A 101 -27.26 5.16 5.14
CA LEU A 101 -28.58 5.29 4.52
C LEU A 101 -28.97 6.77 4.37
N ALA A 102 -28.79 7.58 5.42
CA ALA A 102 -29.07 9.02 5.39
C ALA A 102 -28.25 9.76 4.33
N TYR A 103 -26.97 9.39 4.17
CA TYR A 103 -26.12 9.91 3.10
C TYR A 103 -26.65 9.55 1.70
N LEU A 104 -27.13 8.31 1.49
CA LEU A 104 -27.69 7.88 0.21
C LEU A 104 -29.02 8.58 -0.13
N HIS A 105 -29.88 8.83 0.87
CA HIS A 105 -31.06 9.69 0.69
C HIS A 105 -30.65 11.11 0.28
N SER A 106 -29.70 11.71 1.00
CA SER A 106 -29.19 13.05 0.69
C SER A 106 -28.58 13.12 -0.72
N TYR A 107 -27.92 12.06 -1.17
CA TYR A 107 -27.39 11.92 -2.53
C TYR A 107 -28.52 11.90 -3.56
N ALA A 108 -29.56 11.07 -3.34
CA ALA A 108 -30.73 10.99 -4.22
C ALA A 108 -31.50 12.32 -4.31
N ASP A 109 -31.65 13.03 -3.19
CA ASP A 109 -32.25 14.36 -3.13
C ASP A 109 -31.43 15.39 -3.91
N HIS A 110 -30.11 15.45 -3.64
CA HIS A 110 -29.21 16.42 -4.25
C HIS A 110 -29.18 16.31 -5.78
N PHE A 111 -29.14 15.07 -6.30
CA PHE A 111 -29.15 14.81 -7.74
C PHE A 111 -30.55 14.59 -8.33
N LYS A 112 -31.62 14.82 -7.55
CA LYS A 112 -33.03 14.74 -7.96
C LYS A 112 -33.41 13.40 -8.63
N LEU A 113 -32.98 12.29 -8.03
CA LEU A 113 -33.12 10.95 -8.62
C LEU A 113 -34.50 10.31 -8.40
N TRP A 114 -35.27 10.78 -7.41
CA TRP A 114 -36.51 10.13 -6.95
C TRP A 114 -37.57 9.93 -8.01
N SER A 115 -37.71 10.86 -8.97
CA SER A 115 -38.66 10.73 -10.07
C SER A 115 -38.42 9.51 -10.97
N ASN A 116 -37.20 8.96 -10.93
CA ASN A 116 -36.77 7.84 -11.76
C ASN A 116 -36.55 6.57 -10.93
N ILE A 117 -36.95 6.55 -9.65
CA ILE A 117 -36.81 5.40 -8.75
C ILE A 117 -38.19 4.78 -8.47
N HIS A 118 -38.33 3.51 -8.82
CA HIS A 118 -39.51 2.69 -8.58
C HIS A 118 -39.23 1.71 -7.43
N LEU A 119 -39.77 2.02 -6.25
CA LEU A 119 -39.65 1.18 -5.05
C LEU A 119 -40.68 0.05 -5.07
N ASN A 120 -40.50 -0.96 -4.21
CA ASN A 120 -41.37 -2.14 -4.11
C ASN A 120 -41.57 -2.88 -5.45
N SER A 121 -40.62 -2.74 -6.37
CA SER A 121 -40.73 -3.20 -7.74
C SER A 121 -39.70 -4.29 -8.00
N LYS A 122 -40.03 -5.52 -7.58
CA LYS A 122 -39.11 -6.65 -7.68
C LYS A 122 -39.18 -7.28 -9.08
N ILE A 123 -38.05 -7.24 -9.79
CA ILE A 123 -37.88 -7.99 -11.04
C ILE A 123 -37.64 -9.47 -10.73
N VAL A 124 -38.43 -10.34 -11.34
CA VAL A 124 -38.36 -11.80 -11.17
C VAL A 124 -37.79 -12.52 -12.37
N ARG A 125 -37.86 -11.91 -13.55
CA ARG A 125 -37.39 -12.50 -14.81
C ARG A 125 -36.85 -11.42 -15.73
N VAL A 126 -35.74 -11.74 -16.40
CA VAL A 126 -35.14 -10.96 -17.49
C VAL A 126 -34.90 -11.90 -18.66
N GLU A 127 -35.48 -11.55 -19.80
CA GLU A 127 -35.37 -12.30 -21.05
C GLU A 127 -34.28 -11.69 -21.96
N PRO A 128 -33.85 -12.42 -23.00
CA PRO A 128 -33.06 -11.83 -24.08
C PRO A 128 -33.74 -10.56 -24.63
N GLN A 129 -32.95 -9.63 -25.16
CA GLN A 129 -33.42 -8.28 -25.55
C GLN A 129 -33.94 -7.41 -24.38
N TRP A 130 -33.67 -7.81 -23.14
CA TRP A 130 -33.95 -7.03 -21.93
C TRP A 130 -35.43 -6.72 -21.70
N THR A 131 -36.30 -7.69 -21.97
CA THR A 131 -37.67 -7.69 -21.45
C THR A 131 -37.65 -8.15 -19.98
N LEU A 132 -38.14 -7.32 -19.07
CA LEU A 132 -38.17 -7.58 -17.63
C LEU A 132 -39.61 -7.76 -17.14
N THR A 133 -39.81 -8.70 -16.22
CA THR A 133 -41.11 -8.97 -15.59
C THR A 133 -41.06 -8.65 -14.10
N LEU A 134 -42.02 -7.84 -13.63
CA LEU A 134 -42.23 -7.58 -12.20
C LEU A 134 -42.89 -8.78 -11.49
N ASN A 135 -42.72 -8.87 -10.18
CA ASN A 135 -43.25 -9.94 -9.34
C ASN A 135 -44.78 -10.00 -9.29
N ASP A 136 -45.47 -8.89 -9.54
CA ASP A 136 -46.93 -8.82 -9.61
C ASP A 136 -47.48 -9.30 -10.97
N GLY A 137 -46.61 -9.60 -11.94
CA GLY A 137 -46.96 -10.04 -13.29
C GLY A 137 -47.70 -8.98 -14.12
N SER A 138 -47.89 -7.77 -13.59
CA SER A 138 -48.79 -6.77 -14.16
C SER A 138 -48.13 -5.87 -15.21
N ASN A 139 -46.81 -5.67 -15.12
CA ASN A 139 -46.07 -4.81 -16.04
C ASN A 139 -44.86 -5.53 -16.63
N ILE A 140 -44.78 -5.49 -17.96
CA ILE A 140 -43.62 -5.89 -18.73
C ILE A 140 -42.85 -4.61 -19.09
N ILE A 141 -41.56 -4.61 -18.78
CA ILE A 141 -40.66 -3.48 -19.06
C ILE A 141 -39.72 -3.89 -20.17
N ASP A 142 -39.67 -3.13 -21.26
CA ASP A 142 -38.70 -3.30 -22.34
C ASP A 142 -37.63 -2.18 -22.24
N CYS A 143 -36.36 -2.51 -22.45
CA CYS A 143 -35.31 -1.49 -22.51
C CYS A 143 -34.18 -1.79 -23.50
N ASP A 144 -33.52 -0.75 -23.99
CA ASP A 144 -32.37 -0.90 -24.90
C ASP A 144 -31.12 -1.36 -24.15
N TYR A 145 -30.93 -0.88 -22.92
CA TYR A 145 -29.78 -1.19 -22.09
C TYR A 145 -30.17 -1.59 -20.67
N LEU A 146 -29.46 -2.58 -20.12
CA LEU A 146 -29.68 -3.07 -18.76
C LEU A 146 -28.43 -2.88 -17.89
N VAL A 147 -28.61 -2.29 -16.71
CA VAL A 147 -27.55 -2.13 -15.69
C VAL A 147 -27.93 -2.87 -14.42
N VAL A 148 -27.19 -3.93 -14.10
CA VAL A 148 -27.44 -4.75 -12.91
C VAL A 148 -26.64 -4.25 -11.73
N CYS A 149 -27.35 -3.78 -10.70
CA CYS A 149 -26.80 -3.22 -9.45
C CYS A 149 -27.32 -3.97 -8.21
N SER A 150 -27.82 -5.20 -8.38
CA SER A 150 -28.48 -5.99 -7.34
C SER A 150 -27.54 -6.48 -6.23
N GLY A 151 -26.22 -6.30 -6.39
CA GLY A 151 -25.21 -6.69 -5.42
C GLY A 151 -24.91 -8.19 -5.42
N GLN A 152 -23.95 -8.59 -4.58
CA GLN A 152 -23.38 -9.96 -4.55
C GLN A 152 -23.76 -10.76 -3.30
N HIS A 153 -24.59 -10.21 -2.41
CA HIS A 153 -24.86 -10.74 -1.07
C HIS A 153 -26.32 -11.13 -0.89
N GLN A 154 -26.89 -11.80 -1.89
CA GLN A 154 -28.30 -12.17 -1.88
C GLN A 154 -28.53 -13.62 -1.45
N ILE A 155 -27.79 -14.56 -2.04
CA ILE A 155 -27.94 -15.99 -1.78
C ILE A 155 -26.80 -16.47 -0.91
N ALA A 156 -27.11 -17.02 0.26
CA ALA A 156 -26.14 -17.53 1.20
C ALA A 156 -25.35 -18.73 0.63
N ASN A 157 -24.07 -18.82 0.95
CA ASN A 157 -23.30 -20.06 0.79
C ASN A 157 -23.62 -20.97 1.97
N ASP A 158 -24.46 -21.97 1.75
CA ASP A 158 -25.00 -22.78 2.83
C ASP A 158 -24.48 -24.23 2.78
N PRO A 159 -23.56 -24.61 3.68
CA PRO A 159 -23.00 -25.95 3.70
C PRO A 159 -23.86 -26.95 4.48
N ARG A 160 -25.04 -26.58 5.03
CA ARG A 160 -25.82 -27.45 5.95
C ARG A 160 -26.14 -28.84 5.41
N SER A 161 -26.36 -28.97 4.11
CA SER A 161 -26.66 -30.26 3.47
C SER A 161 -25.41 -31.11 3.17
N SER A 162 -24.22 -30.53 3.29
CA SER A 162 -22.94 -31.18 2.98
C SER A 162 -22.28 -31.77 4.23
N TYR A 163 -21.54 -32.86 4.06
CA TYR A 163 -20.70 -33.41 5.12
C TYR A 163 -19.56 -32.43 5.47
N PRO A 164 -19.22 -32.21 6.76
CA PRO A 164 -19.79 -32.85 7.95
C PRO A 164 -21.00 -32.12 8.56
N PHE A 165 -21.43 -30.97 8.02
CA PHE A 165 -22.49 -30.14 8.60
C PHE A 165 -23.86 -30.84 8.70
N ASN A 166 -24.15 -31.78 7.79
CA ASN A 166 -25.39 -32.55 7.80
C ASN A 166 -25.52 -33.50 9.01
N GLN A 167 -24.46 -33.71 9.80
CA GLN A 167 -24.47 -34.52 11.01
C GLN A 167 -24.79 -33.71 12.28
N PHE A 168 -24.84 -32.38 12.18
CA PHE A 168 -25.07 -31.53 13.34
C PHE A 168 -26.54 -31.59 13.81
N THR A 169 -26.76 -31.90 15.08
CA THR A 169 -28.12 -32.00 15.66
C THR A 169 -28.56 -30.74 16.42
N GLY A 170 -27.67 -29.75 16.58
CA GLY A 170 -28.02 -28.45 17.14
C GLY A 170 -28.69 -27.52 16.13
N THR A 171 -28.70 -26.22 16.42
CA THR A 171 -29.37 -25.22 15.56
C THR A 171 -28.39 -24.46 14.67
N PHE A 172 -28.85 -24.06 13.48
CA PHE A 172 -28.08 -23.25 12.53
C PHE A 172 -28.72 -21.88 12.32
N SER A 173 -27.89 -20.89 12.03
CA SER A 173 -28.29 -19.67 11.34
C SER A 173 -27.20 -19.24 10.36
N HIS A 174 -27.54 -18.38 9.40
CA HIS A 174 -26.56 -17.75 8.52
C HIS A 174 -26.47 -16.26 8.82
N SER A 175 -25.31 -15.66 8.64
CA SER A 175 -25.06 -14.23 8.86
C SER A 175 -26.07 -13.29 8.18
N ILE A 176 -26.68 -13.73 7.07
CA ILE A 176 -27.70 -12.96 6.33
C ILE A 176 -29.01 -12.76 7.10
N THR A 177 -29.35 -13.70 8.00
CA THR A 177 -30.56 -13.66 8.83
C THR A 177 -30.26 -13.11 10.23
N TYR A 178 -29.01 -12.78 10.53
CA TYR A 178 -28.63 -12.21 11.82
C TYR A 178 -29.04 -10.73 11.89
N LYS A 179 -29.81 -10.36 12.93
CA LYS A 179 -30.25 -8.97 13.14
C LYS A 179 -29.76 -8.38 14.46
N THR A 180 -29.74 -9.19 15.51
CA THR A 180 -29.44 -8.77 16.88
C THR A 180 -28.82 -9.91 17.68
N PRO A 181 -27.94 -9.62 18.66
CA PRO A 181 -27.41 -10.65 19.55
C PRO A 181 -28.46 -11.20 20.51
N TYR A 182 -29.57 -10.49 20.78
CA TYR A 182 -30.52 -10.84 21.84
C TYR A 182 -31.55 -11.93 21.46
N ASP A 183 -31.31 -12.67 20.38
CA ASP A 183 -32.14 -13.83 20.05
C ASP A 183 -31.85 -15.00 21.01
N ASN A 184 -32.92 -15.71 21.41
CA ASN A 184 -32.86 -16.91 22.25
C ASN A 184 -31.90 -17.99 21.73
N LYS A 185 -31.65 -18.05 20.40
CA LYS A 185 -30.68 -18.97 19.80
C LYS A 185 -29.22 -18.68 20.18
N PHE A 186 -28.94 -17.50 20.74
CA PHE A 186 -27.60 -17.07 21.15
C PHE A 186 -27.42 -16.95 22.67
N ILE A 187 -28.48 -16.63 23.42
CA ILE A 187 -28.42 -16.38 24.86
C ILE A 187 -27.97 -17.62 25.64
N ASN A 188 -26.88 -17.47 26.40
CA ASN A 188 -26.23 -18.50 27.21
C ASN A 188 -25.90 -19.78 26.43
N LYS A 189 -25.62 -19.66 25.12
CA LYS A 189 -25.24 -20.77 24.24
C LYS A 189 -23.73 -20.81 23.96
N ARG A 190 -23.23 -22.01 23.66
CA ARG A 190 -21.91 -22.26 23.05
C ARG A 190 -22.08 -22.15 21.55
N ILE A 191 -21.53 -21.08 20.97
CA ILE A 191 -21.74 -20.72 19.57
C ILE A 191 -20.46 -20.98 18.79
N LEU A 192 -20.57 -21.67 17.66
CA LEU A 192 -19.51 -21.77 16.67
C LEU A 192 -19.78 -20.82 15.50
N VAL A 193 -18.94 -19.82 15.33
CA VAL A 193 -18.93 -18.94 14.16
C VAL A 193 -18.01 -19.54 13.10
N VAL A 194 -18.55 -19.80 11.91
CA VAL A 194 -17.80 -20.45 10.81
C VAL A 194 -17.51 -19.42 9.72
N GLY A 195 -16.23 -19.08 9.53
CA GLY A 195 -15.77 -18.17 8.48
C GLY A 195 -14.75 -17.15 8.97
N GLY A 196 -13.89 -16.67 8.06
CA GLY A 196 -12.87 -15.65 8.32
C GLY A 196 -13.22 -14.24 7.81
N GLY A 197 -14.45 -14.01 7.34
CA GLY A 197 -14.88 -12.71 6.84
C GLY A 197 -15.03 -11.66 7.93
N GLU A 198 -15.14 -10.39 7.53
CA GLU A 198 -15.33 -9.25 8.45
C GLU A 198 -16.59 -9.44 9.31
N THR A 199 -17.72 -9.83 8.70
CA THR A 199 -18.96 -10.17 9.41
C THR A 199 -18.76 -11.25 10.47
N ALA A 200 -17.95 -12.28 10.18
CA ALA A 200 -17.70 -13.35 11.15
C ALA A 200 -16.99 -12.81 12.41
N SER A 201 -16.05 -11.87 12.21
CA SER A 201 -15.28 -11.27 13.30
C SER A 201 -16.15 -10.33 14.14
N ASP A 202 -16.94 -9.48 13.49
CA ASP A 202 -17.84 -8.55 14.17
C ASP A 202 -18.88 -9.31 15.00
N LEU A 203 -19.51 -10.34 14.42
CA LEU A 203 -20.52 -11.14 15.13
C LEU A 203 -19.91 -12.00 16.24
N ALA A 204 -18.69 -12.54 16.06
CA ALA A 204 -18.01 -13.28 17.12
C ALA A 204 -17.70 -12.37 18.33
N VAL A 205 -17.24 -11.15 18.08
CA VAL A 205 -17.00 -10.15 19.11
C VAL A 205 -18.30 -9.79 19.82
N GLU A 206 -19.33 -9.39 19.07
CA GLU A 206 -20.62 -8.96 19.62
C GLU A 206 -21.26 -10.04 20.49
N LEU A 207 -21.35 -11.28 19.99
CA LEU A 207 -21.93 -12.39 20.72
C LEU A 207 -21.15 -12.72 21.99
N SER A 208 -19.81 -12.69 21.92
CA SER A 208 -18.95 -12.99 23.08
C SER A 208 -18.99 -11.91 24.15
N ALA A 209 -19.29 -10.67 23.77
CA ALA A 209 -19.34 -9.52 24.67
C ALA A 209 -20.69 -9.39 25.39
N THR A 210 -21.75 -10.00 24.85
CA THR A 210 -23.14 -9.71 25.25
C THR A 210 -23.84 -10.91 25.87
N VAL A 211 -24.17 -11.93 25.08
CA VAL A 211 -25.16 -12.94 25.48
C VAL A 211 -24.62 -14.38 25.52
N ALA A 212 -23.56 -14.68 24.77
CA ALA A 212 -23.12 -16.06 24.57
C ALA A 212 -22.40 -16.61 25.81
N LYS A 213 -22.60 -17.89 26.10
CA LYS A 213 -21.83 -18.59 27.14
C LYS A 213 -20.37 -18.76 26.72
N ARG A 214 -20.15 -19.07 25.45
CA ARG A 214 -18.83 -19.23 24.85
C ARG A 214 -18.91 -19.07 23.34
N VAL A 215 -17.94 -18.37 22.75
CA VAL A 215 -17.83 -18.25 21.29
C VAL A 215 -16.56 -18.95 20.80
N TYR A 216 -16.72 -19.81 19.80
CA TYR A 216 -15.65 -20.44 19.05
C TYR A 216 -15.68 -19.87 17.63
N MET A 217 -14.53 -19.63 17.03
CA MET A 217 -14.45 -19.10 15.66
C MET A 217 -13.55 -19.98 14.81
N SER A 218 -14.11 -20.57 13.75
CA SER A 218 -13.41 -21.50 12.87
C SER A 218 -13.02 -20.85 11.55
N ILE A 219 -11.72 -20.89 11.24
CA ILE A 219 -11.16 -20.47 9.96
C ILE A 219 -10.36 -21.61 9.36
N ARG A 220 -10.71 -22.03 8.13
CA ARG A 220 -10.13 -23.22 7.48
C ARG A 220 -8.69 -23.02 7.00
N GLU A 221 -8.43 -21.98 6.22
CA GLU A 221 -7.15 -21.79 5.50
C GLU A 221 -6.29 -20.66 6.08
N GLY A 222 -6.62 -20.20 7.29
CA GLY A 222 -6.04 -18.99 7.87
C GLY A 222 -6.40 -17.74 7.06
N GLN A 223 -6.12 -16.56 7.59
CA GLN A 223 -6.40 -15.31 6.91
C GLN A 223 -5.56 -14.17 7.46
N TRP A 224 -5.30 -13.15 6.63
CA TRP A 224 -4.68 -11.91 7.08
C TRP A 224 -5.68 -11.03 7.80
N PHE A 225 -5.30 -10.53 8.97
CA PHE A 225 -6.07 -9.55 9.73
C PHE A 225 -5.35 -8.20 9.82
N GLN A 226 -6.15 -7.15 9.87
CA GLN A 226 -5.73 -5.75 9.93
C GLN A 226 -6.66 -5.01 10.88
N SER A 227 -6.12 -4.14 11.74
CA SER A 227 -6.93 -3.24 12.57
C SER A 227 -7.56 -2.14 11.72
N ARG A 228 -8.79 -1.73 12.04
CA ARG A 228 -9.44 -0.55 11.44
C ARG A 228 -8.67 0.74 11.74
N ILE A 229 -8.16 0.86 12.96
CA ILE A 229 -7.34 1.99 13.43
C ILE A 229 -5.89 1.54 13.58
N LEU A 230 -4.96 2.41 13.17
CA LEU A 230 -3.55 2.27 13.48
C LEU A 230 -3.03 3.60 14.05
N GLY A 231 -2.52 3.54 15.27
CA GLY A 231 -2.18 4.75 16.01
C GLY A 231 -3.44 5.57 16.25
N GLN A 232 -3.51 6.76 15.64
CA GLN A 232 -4.65 7.68 15.76
C GLN A 232 -5.46 7.81 14.46
N GLN A 233 -5.11 7.06 13.42
CA GLN A 233 -5.70 7.20 12.09
C GLN A 233 -6.37 5.91 11.65
N PRO A 234 -7.39 5.98 10.78
CA PRO A 234 -7.80 4.83 10.00
C PRO A 234 -6.58 4.20 9.34
N ALA A 235 -6.40 2.91 9.59
CA ALA A 235 -5.31 2.14 9.05
C ALA A 235 -5.28 2.35 7.53
N ASP A 236 -6.46 2.27 6.91
CA ASP A 236 -6.59 2.31 5.48
C ASP A 236 -6.02 3.57 4.80
N ILE A 237 -6.27 4.75 5.36
CA ILE A 237 -5.62 6.01 4.93
C ILE A 237 -4.09 5.82 4.81
N MET A 238 -3.44 5.32 5.86
CA MET A 238 -1.99 5.12 5.88
C MET A 238 -1.52 4.07 4.85
N TYR A 239 -2.25 2.95 4.68
CA TYR A 239 -1.88 1.92 3.69
C TYR A 239 -1.89 2.46 2.27
N THR A 240 -2.85 3.34 1.94
CA THR A 240 -2.94 3.84 0.56
C THR A 240 -1.77 4.71 0.17
N MET A 241 -1.26 5.49 1.12
CA MET A 241 -0.08 6.31 0.93
C MET A 241 1.16 5.45 0.68
N LEU A 242 1.35 4.40 1.50
CA LEU A 242 2.45 3.43 1.34
C LEU A 242 2.45 2.76 -0.02
N MET A 243 1.29 2.23 -0.41
CA MET A 243 1.17 1.44 -1.63
C MET A 243 1.38 2.30 -2.89
N ARG A 244 1.00 3.58 -2.85
CA ARG A 244 1.18 4.53 -3.96
C ARG A 244 2.66 4.83 -4.23
N LEU A 245 3.48 4.97 -3.18
CA LEU A 245 4.91 5.33 -3.28
C LEU A 245 5.80 4.16 -3.69
N PHE A 246 5.60 2.99 -3.08
CA PHE A 246 6.41 1.80 -3.41
C PHE A 246 5.96 1.09 -4.68
N GLY A 247 4.80 1.49 -5.21
CA GLY A 247 4.30 1.08 -6.50
C GLY A 247 3.72 -0.34 -6.46
N TYR A 248 2.84 -0.59 -7.43
CA TYR A 248 2.09 -1.82 -7.64
C TYR A 248 2.96 -3.08 -7.94
N TYR A 249 4.29 -2.95 -7.84
CA TYR A 249 5.25 -3.93 -8.32
C TYR A 249 5.61 -4.96 -7.24
N ASN A 250 5.33 -6.21 -7.56
CA ASN A 250 5.59 -7.37 -6.71
C ASN A 250 7.05 -7.85 -6.78
N ASN A 251 8.01 -6.91 -6.83
CA ASN A 251 9.43 -7.24 -6.88
C ASN A 251 9.93 -7.71 -5.49
N ILE A 252 11.12 -8.33 -5.47
CA ILE A 252 11.68 -8.91 -4.25
C ILE A 252 11.86 -7.87 -3.14
N PHE A 253 12.27 -6.64 -3.49
CA PHE A 253 12.45 -5.53 -2.55
C PHE A 253 11.16 -5.13 -1.86
N VAL A 254 10.06 -4.98 -2.62
CA VAL A 254 8.74 -4.67 -2.07
C VAL A 254 8.24 -5.83 -1.21
N ARG A 255 8.49 -7.09 -1.59
CA ARG A 255 8.13 -8.26 -0.76
C ARG A 255 8.86 -8.27 0.59
N CYS A 256 10.18 -8.06 0.59
CA CYS A 256 10.99 -8.00 1.81
C CYS A 256 10.56 -6.82 2.69
N TRP A 257 10.35 -5.65 2.10
CA TRP A 257 9.86 -4.46 2.81
C TRP A 257 8.49 -4.71 3.46
N ARG A 258 7.52 -5.24 2.70
CA ARG A 258 6.17 -5.57 3.23
C ARG A 258 6.25 -6.53 4.40
N ARG A 259 7.16 -7.50 4.34
CA ARG A 259 7.42 -8.41 5.45
C ARG A 259 8.04 -7.69 6.65
N MET A 260 9.01 -6.80 6.42
CA MET A 260 9.70 -6.03 7.46
C MET A 260 8.78 -5.04 8.19
N PHE A 261 7.79 -4.45 7.52
CA PHE A 261 6.89 -3.47 8.14
C PHE A 261 5.60 -4.09 8.69
N PHE A 262 4.90 -4.92 7.90
CA PHE A 262 3.57 -5.37 8.29
C PHE A 262 3.58 -6.56 9.25
N VAL A 263 4.58 -7.44 9.16
CA VAL A 263 4.67 -8.58 10.08
C VAL A 263 4.99 -8.13 11.50
N PRO A 264 5.91 -7.17 11.77
CA PRO A 264 6.10 -6.66 13.11
C PRO A 264 4.90 -5.90 13.66
N MET A 265 4.17 -5.15 12.82
CA MET A 265 3.00 -4.39 13.28
C MET A 265 1.82 -5.27 13.70
N TRP A 266 1.59 -6.38 13.00
CA TRP A 266 0.39 -7.19 13.21
C TRP A 266 0.66 -8.66 13.60
N GLY A 267 1.92 -9.07 13.69
CA GLY A 267 2.31 -10.46 13.91
C GLY A 267 2.19 -11.33 12.65
N SER A 268 2.64 -12.58 12.75
CA SER A 268 2.50 -13.55 11.66
C SER A 268 1.02 -13.74 11.31
N GLY A 269 0.66 -13.52 10.05
CA GLY A 269 -0.73 -13.55 9.59
C GLY A 269 -1.60 -12.38 10.05
N GLY A 270 -1.01 -11.38 10.69
CA GLY A 270 -1.75 -10.25 11.24
C GLY A 270 -2.52 -10.55 12.53
N THR A 271 -2.38 -11.74 13.11
CA THR A 271 -3.05 -12.10 14.38
C THR A 271 -2.08 -12.65 15.42
N GLY A 272 -0.99 -13.29 15.00
CA GLY A 272 -0.16 -14.09 15.90
C GLY A 272 -0.83 -15.38 16.40
N VAL A 273 -2.07 -15.66 15.95
CA VAL A 273 -2.84 -16.85 16.32
C VAL A 273 -2.39 -18.03 15.44
N PRO A 274 -1.73 -19.07 15.97
CA PRO A 274 -1.16 -20.15 15.14
C PRO A 274 -2.21 -20.96 14.36
N TYR A 275 -3.46 -20.99 14.85
CA TYR A 275 -4.58 -21.63 14.16
C TYR A 275 -4.96 -20.93 12.85
N TRP A 276 -4.72 -19.63 12.75
CA TRP A 276 -5.18 -18.79 11.63
C TRP A 276 -4.05 -18.23 10.78
N ALA A 277 -2.84 -18.75 10.94
CA ALA A 277 -1.70 -18.38 10.11
C ALA A 277 -2.03 -18.61 8.62
N PRO A 278 -1.97 -17.56 7.77
CA PRO A 278 -2.32 -17.67 6.37
C PRO A 278 -1.26 -18.42 5.57
N THR A 279 -1.69 -19.14 4.54
CA THR A 279 -0.82 -19.88 3.62
C THR A 279 -0.30 -19.01 2.47
N VAL A 280 -0.93 -17.87 2.21
CA VAL A 280 -0.53 -16.91 1.17
C VAL A 280 0.19 -15.69 1.74
N PRO A 281 1.12 -15.09 0.97
CA PRO A 281 1.68 -13.79 1.31
C PRO A 281 0.59 -12.73 1.50
N PHE A 282 0.91 -11.69 2.27
CA PHE A 282 0.05 -10.51 2.44
C PHE A 282 -0.40 -9.97 1.06
N LEU A 283 -1.56 -9.31 0.94
CA LEU A 283 -2.20 -8.82 -0.32
C LEU A 283 -2.46 -9.84 -1.44
N HIS A 284 -2.08 -11.12 -1.29
CA HIS A 284 -2.38 -12.17 -2.28
C HIS A 284 -3.67 -12.93 -1.93
N GLY A 285 -4.47 -12.36 -1.03
CA GLY A 285 -5.78 -12.84 -0.63
C GLY A 285 -6.55 -11.74 0.09
N PHE A 286 -7.82 -12.01 0.38
CA PHE A 286 -8.69 -11.10 1.10
C PHE A 286 -8.16 -10.84 2.53
N ILE A 287 -8.15 -9.56 2.93
CA ILE A 287 -7.70 -9.12 4.25
C ILE A 287 -8.93 -8.79 5.09
N ASN A 288 -9.02 -9.37 6.28
CA ASN A 288 -10.04 -9.03 7.26
C ASN A 288 -9.63 -7.76 8.01
N LYS A 289 -10.48 -6.72 7.99
CA LYS A 289 -10.21 -5.43 8.63
C LYS A 289 -10.74 -5.33 10.07
N SER A 290 -11.34 -6.40 10.59
CA SER A 290 -11.91 -6.50 11.93
C SER A 290 -10.96 -7.26 12.88
N ARG A 291 -9.72 -6.76 13.06
CA ARG A 291 -8.71 -7.39 13.95
C ARG A 291 -9.06 -7.31 15.44
N GLU A 292 -10.06 -6.53 15.83
CA GLU A 292 -10.54 -6.40 17.22
C GLU A 292 -10.91 -7.77 17.82
N VAL A 293 -11.30 -8.75 16.98
CA VAL A 293 -11.52 -10.14 17.42
C VAL A 293 -10.28 -10.76 18.11
N VAL A 294 -9.07 -10.33 17.75
CA VAL A 294 -7.82 -10.80 18.37
C VAL A 294 -7.72 -10.37 19.83
N ASP A 295 -8.21 -9.18 20.17
CA ASP A 295 -8.24 -8.72 21.56
C ASP A 295 -9.17 -9.60 22.40
N TYR A 296 -10.31 -10.02 21.82
CA TYR A 296 -11.24 -10.94 22.46
C TYR A 296 -10.70 -12.37 22.56
N ILE A 297 -9.78 -12.76 21.68
CA ILE A 297 -9.02 -14.02 21.82
C ILE A 297 -8.05 -13.92 22.98
N ALA A 298 -7.31 -12.82 23.10
CA ALA A 298 -6.38 -12.59 24.22
C ALA A 298 -7.11 -12.60 25.57
N LEU A 299 -8.35 -12.09 25.61
CA LEU A 299 -9.23 -12.14 26.78
C LEU A 299 -9.91 -13.51 27.00
N ASN A 300 -9.61 -14.51 26.18
CA ASN A 300 -10.28 -15.81 26.18
C ASN A 300 -11.81 -15.70 26.05
N ARG A 301 -12.35 -14.66 25.43
CA ARG A 301 -13.79 -14.52 25.15
C ARG A 301 -14.19 -15.22 23.85
N VAL A 302 -13.31 -15.17 22.85
CA VAL A 302 -13.42 -15.91 21.59
C VAL A 302 -12.31 -16.96 21.54
N VAL A 303 -12.66 -18.21 21.21
CA VAL A 303 -11.70 -19.30 21.08
C VAL A 303 -11.42 -19.59 19.61
N PRO A 304 -10.19 -19.38 19.11
CA PRO A 304 -9.85 -19.64 17.72
C PRO A 304 -9.78 -21.15 17.45
N LYS A 305 -10.32 -21.58 16.30
CA LYS A 305 -10.31 -22.95 15.81
C LYS A 305 -9.90 -23.01 14.34
N ARG A 306 -9.33 -24.15 13.93
CA ARG A 306 -9.05 -24.51 12.52
C ARG A 306 -10.33 -24.97 11.81
N GLY A 307 -10.19 -25.49 10.60
CA GLY A 307 -11.28 -26.15 9.87
C GLY A 307 -11.96 -27.26 10.68
N ILE A 308 -13.24 -27.48 10.41
CA ILE A 308 -14.02 -28.56 11.02
C ILE A 308 -13.62 -29.88 10.34
N LYS A 309 -13.19 -30.85 11.13
CA LYS A 309 -12.80 -32.20 10.69
C LYS A 309 -13.98 -33.17 10.70
N ASN A 310 -14.75 -33.17 11.79
CA ASN A 310 -15.89 -34.06 11.98
C ASN A 310 -16.95 -33.42 12.88
N ILE A 311 -18.21 -33.84 12.70
CA ILE A 311 -19.33 -33.48 13.58
C ILE A 311 -20.08 -34.76 13.96
N ASP A 312 -20.30 -34.96 15.25
CA ASP A 312 -21.12 -36.05 15.79
C ASP A 312 -22.17 -35.47 16.74
N GLY A 313 -23.40 -35.31 16.25
CA GLY A 313 -24.45 -34.63 17.00
C GLY A 313 -24.10 -33.17 17.28
N GLN A 314 -23.83 -32.84 18.55
CA GLN A 314 -23.39 -31.49 18.96
C GLN A 314 -21.88 -31.41 19.25
N LEU A 315 -21.15 -32.53 19.14
CA LEU A 315 -19.72 -32.61 19.36
C LEU A 315 -18.97 -32.34 18.06
N ILE A 316 -18.09 -31.34 18.08
CA ILE A 316 -17.34 -30.90 16.90
C ILE A 316 -15.84 -31.10 17.13
N THR A 317 -15.18 -31.79 16.20
CA THR A 317 -13.73 -31.97 16.19
C THR A 317 -13.11 -31.11 15.09
N PHE A 318 -12.04 -30.40 15.42
CA PHE A 318 -11.34 -29.48 14.51
C PHE A 318 -10.02 -30.09 14.02
N ASP A 319 -9.51 -29.60 12.89
CA ASP A 319 -8.23 -30.06 12.35
C ASP A 319 -7.09 -29.85 13.34
N LYS A 320 -6.30 -30.91 13.55
CA LYS A 320 -5.17 -30.95 14.50
C LYS A 320 -5.56 -30.80 15.98
N GLU A 321 -6.82 -31.03 16.31
CA GLU A 321 -7.32 -31.11 17.68
C GLU A 321 -8.05 -32.44 17.88
N GLU A 322 -7.74 -33.15 18.96
CA GLU A 322 -8.34 -34.47 19.23
C GLU A 322 -9.61 -34.38 20.08
N ASN A 323 -9.67 -33.39 20.98
CA ASN A 323 -10.78 -33.25 21.90
C ASN A 323 -11.99 -32.59 21.22
N PRO A 324 -13.15 -33.27 21.14
CA PRO A 324 -14.36 -32.66 20.62
C PRO A 324 -14.89 -31.58 21.56
N ILE A 325 -15.61 -30.61 21.00
CA ILE A 325 -16.23 -29.51 21.72
C ILE A 325 -17.73 -29.54 21.48
N GLU A 326 -18.49 -29.46 22.55
CA GLU A 326 -19.95 -29.38 22.48
C GLU A 326 -20.41 -27.97 22.07
N ILE A 327 -21.23 -27.89 21.02
CA ILE A 327 -21.72 -26.65 20.42
C ILE A 327 -23.24 -26.70 20.31
N ASP A 328 -23.91 -25.65 20.79
CA ASP A 328 -25.38 -25.57 20.79
C ASP A 328 -25.92 -24.95 19.48
N HIS A 329 -25.16 -24.00 18.92
CA HIS A 329 -25.55 -23.23 17.73
C HIS A 329 -24.36 -22.99 16.78
N ILE A 330 -24.57 -23.17 15.48
CA ILE A 330 -23.60 -22.82 14.44
C ILE A 330 -24.10 -21.58 13.67
N LEU A 331 -23.32 -20.51 13.73
CA LEU A 331 -23.53 -19.29 12.94
C LEU A 331 -22.63 -19.32 11.70
N LEU A 332 -23.25 -19.51 10.55
CA LEU A 332 -22.58 -19.62 9.25
C LEU A 332 -22.28 -18.22 8.70
N CYS A 333 -21.01 -17.86 8.68
CA CYS A 333 -20.47 -16.66 8.03
C CYS A 333 -19.67 -17.05 6.78
N THR A 334 -20.25 -17.95 5.98
CA THR A 334 -19.63 -18.65 4.85
C THR A 334 -19.72 -17.88 3.53
N GLY A 335 -20.19 -16.64 3.58
CA GLY A 335 -20.29 -15.74 2.44
C GLY A 335 -21.51 -16.02 1.57
N PHE A 336 -21.44 -15.58 0.32
CA PHE A 336 -22.59 -15.56 -0.59
C PHE A 336 -22.20 -16.07 -1.98
N GLN A 337 -23.21 -16.56 -2.71
CA GLN A 337 -23.09 -16.94 -4.10
C GLN A 337 -23.21 -15.70 -4.99
N TRP A 338 -22.38 -15.64 -6.02
CA TRP A 338 -22.53 -14.62 -7.06
C TRP A 338 -23.46 -15.14 -8.15
N THR A 339 -24.77 -14.92 -7.96
CA THR A 339 -25.82 -15.36 -8.86
C THR A 339 -26.87 -14.26 -9.03
N HIS A 340 -27.56 -14.29 -10.17
CA HIS A 340 -28.66 -13.38 -10.48
C HIS A 340 -29.85 -14.21 -10.93
N PRO A 341 -30.71 -14.66 -9.99
CA PRO A 341 -31.73 -15.68 -10.25
C PRO A 341 -32.82 -15.23 -11.24
N PHE A 342 -32.92 -13.92 -11.51
CA PHE A 342 -33.82 -13.38 -12.51
C PHE A 342 -33.34 -13.57 -13.96
N PHE A 343 -32.08 -13.97 -14.18
CA PHE A 343 -31.63 -14.41 -15.50
C PHE A 343 -31.80 -15.92 -15.67
N SER A 344 -32.30 -16.34 -16.82
CA SER A 344 -32.42 -17.75 -17.18
C SER A 344 -31.09 -18.40 -17.61
N ASN A 345 -30.10 -17.59 -18.03
CA ASN A 345 -28.80 -18.06 -18.52
C ASN A 345 -27.66 -17.70 -17.55
N THR A 346 -26.74 -18.63 -17.32
CA THR A 346 -25.59 -18.48 -16.41
C THR A 346 -24.34 -17.88 -17.07
N ASP A 347 -24.29 -17.78 -18.41
CA ASP A 347 -23.12 -17.29 -19.16
C ASP A 347 -22.93 -15.75 -19.09
N ILE A 348 -23.89 -15.04 -18.50
CA ILE A 348 -23.86 -13.57 -18.31
C ILE A 348 -22.73 -13.06 -17.41
N HIS A 349 -22.03 -13.98 -16.74
CA HIS A 349 -21.01 -13.68 -15.74
C HIS A 349 -19.58 -13.59 -16.32
N ASP A 350 -19.36 -13.84 -17.61
CA ASP A 350 -18.10 -13.48 -18.28
C ASP A 350 -18.08 -11.98 -18.59
N LEU A 351 -17.47 -11.20 -17.69
CA LEU A 351 -17.50 -9.74 -17.74
C LEU A 351 -16.17 -9.12 -18.22
N TYR A 352 -16.23 -8.25 -19.24
CA TYR A 352 -15.09 -7.41 -19.61
C TYR A 352 -14.85 -6.35 -18.53
N LYS A 353 -13.66 -6.40 -17.93
CA LYS A 353 -13.23 -5.53 -16.82
C LYS A 353 -14.19 -5.58 -15.63
N LEU A 354 -14.89 -6.69 -15.42
CA LEU A 354 -15.95 -6.85 -14.41
C LEU A 354 -17.17 -5.94 -14.64
N VAL A 355 -17.32 -5.29 -15.80
CA VAL A 355 -18.42 -4.35 -16.07
C VAL A 355 -19.38 -4.88 -17.13
N PHE A 356 -18.91 -5.05 -18.37
CA PHE A 356 -19.78 -5.36 -19.50
C PHE A 356 -19.88 -6.86 -19.75
N ALA A 357 -21.09 -7.38 -19.92
CA ALA A 357 -21.31 -8.78 -20.25
C ALA A 357 -20.87 -9.09 -21.69
N SER A 358 -20.26 -10.25 -21.86
CA SER A 358 -19.76 -10.72 -23.16
C SER A 358 -20.91 -11.24 -24.03
N GLY A 359 -20.76 -11.15 -25.35
CA GLY A 359 -21.71 -11.76 -26.30
C GLY A 359 -23.04 -11.01 -26.48
N VAL A 360 -23.22 -9.86 -25.82
CA VAL A 360 -24.45 -9.05 -25.91
C VAL A 360 -24.20 -7.62 -26.42
N ASN A 361 -23.12 -7.44 -27.18
CA ASN A 361 -22.73 -6.18 -27.84
C ASN A 361 -22.73 -4.95 -26.91
N GLY A 362 -22.38 -5.14 -25.63
CA GLY A 362 -22.27 -4.05 -24.67
C GLY A 362 -23.60 -3.48 -24.17
N THR A 363 -24.74 -4.17 -24.37
CA THR A 363 -26.05 -3.68 -23.90
C THR A 363 -26.39 -4.07 -22.45
N LEU A 364 -25.61 -4.97 -21.85
CA LEU A 364 -25.71 -5.36 -20.43
C LEU A 364 -24.42 -5.01 -19.69
N ALA A 365 -24.58 -4.29 -18.59
CA ALA A 365 -23.49 -3.94 -17.69
C ALA A 365 -23.82 -4.24 -16.22
N PHE A 366 -22.79 -4.40 -15.41
CA PHE A 366 -22.89 -4.62 -13.97
C PHE A 366 -22.08 -3.56 -13.21
N VAL A 367 -22.62 -3.11 -12.08
CA VAL A 367 -21.97 -2.11 -11.19
C VAL A 367 -21.83 -2.66 -9.78
N GLY A 368 -20.70 -2.39 -9.14
CA GLY A 368 -20.35 -2.89 -7.81
C GLY A 368 -19.89 -4.35 -7.81
N THR A 369 -19.46 -4.85 -8.97
CA THR A 369 -18.91 -6.20 -9.12
C THR A 369 -17.50 -6.31 -8.58
N ALA A 370 -16.67 -5.30 -8.78
CA ALA A 370 -15.29 -5.29 -8.33
C ALA A 370 -15.24 -5.24 -6.79
N ARG A 371 -14.61 -6.24 -6.19
CA ARG A 371 -14.42 -6.32 -4.74
C ARG A 371 -12.97 -5.99 -4.42
N PRO A 372 -12.69 -4.92 -3.67
CA PRO A 372 -11.30 -4.57 -3.43
C PRO A 372 -10.69 -5.49 -2.36
N VAL A 373 -9.41 -5.86 -2.51
CA VAL A 373 -8.61 -6.48 -1.42
C VAL A 373 -8.62 -5.57 -0.19
N PHE A 374 -8.63 -4.27 -0.45
CA PHE A 374 -8.51 -3.22 0.55
C PHE A 374 -9.19 -1.93 0.04
N GLY A 375 -9.81 -1.17 0.94
CA GLY A 375 -10.70 -0.04 0.61
C GLY A 375 -12.15 -0.50 0.43
N SER A 376 -12.97 0.28 -0.28
CA SER A 376 -14.43 0.07 -0.34
C SER A 376 -14.99 0.05 -1.78
N ILE A 377 -16.14 -0.61 -1.95
CA ILE A 377 -16.84 -0.78 -3.24
C ILE A 377 -17.36 0.54 -3.83
N PRO A 378 -17.95 1.48 -3.07
CA PRO A 378 -18.59 2.67 -3.63
C PRO A 378 -17.72 3.45 -4.61
N THR A 379 -16.43 3.66 -4.30
CA THR A 379 -15.56 4.40 -5.22
C THR A 379 -15.40 3.70 -6.58
N MET A 380 -15.22 2.38 -6.60
CA MET A 380 -15.11 1.64 -7.86
C MET A 380 -16.45 1.58 -8.58
N ALA A 381 -17.56 1.40 -7.84
CA ALA A 381 -18.90 1.41 -8.39
C ALA A 381 -19.21 2.74 -9.10
N GLU A 382 -18.77 3.86 -8.54
CA GLU A 382 -18.92 5.17 -9.16
C GLU A 382 -18.17 5.27 -10.50
N LEU A 383 -16.92 4.78 -10.56
CA LEU A 383 -16.14 4.75 -11.79
C LEU A 383 -16.75 3.84 -12.85
N GLN A 384 -17.24 2.66 -12.44
CA GLN A 384 -17.98 1.75 -13.32
C GLN A 384 -19.23 2.43 -13.88
N ALA A 385 -20.04 3.07 -13.03
CA ALA A 385 -21.24 3.80 -13.44
C ALA A 385 -20.94 4.93 -14.44
N ARG A 386 -19.92 5.74 -14.19
CA ARG A 386 -19.48 6.81 -15.11
C ARG A 386 -19.05 6.26 -16.47
N TRP A 387 -18.34 5.14 -16.48
CA TRP A 387 -17.89 4.52 -17.72
C TRP A 387 -19.06 3.89 -18.50
N ILE A 388 -19.98 3.22 -17.82
CA ILE A 388 -21.21 2.69 -18.43
C ILE A 388 -22.01 3.79 -19.10
N ALA A 389 -22.28 4.88 -18.36
CA ALA A 389 -23.05 5.99 -18.90
C ALA A 389 -22.38 6.60 -20.15
N ALA A 390 -21.04 6.72 -20.14
CA ALA A 390 -20.27 7.17 -21.29
C ALA A 390 -20.37 6.23 -22.51
N VAL A 391 -20.46 4.92 -22.28
CA VAL A 391 -20.59 3.93 -23.36
C VAL A 391 -22.00 3.93 -23.92
N PHE A 392 -23.02 3.96 -23.07
CA PHE A 392 -24.42 3.96 -23.49
C PHE A 392 -24.82 5.26 -24.19
N SER A 393 -24.22 6.39 -23.83
CA SER A 393 -24.40 7.67 -24.53
C SER A 393 -23.63 7.77 -25.86
N GLY A 394 -22.79 6.78 -26.19
CA GLY A 394 -21.91 6.80 -27.36
C GLY A 394 -20.69 7.71 -27.23
N ARG A 395 -20.49 8.39 -26.09
CA ARG A 395 -19.31 9.23 -25.82
C ARG A 395 -18.01 8.42 -25.76
N ARG A 396 -18.10 7.16 -25.33
CA ARG A 396 -17.02 6.16 -25.31
C ARG A 396 -17.49 4.90 -26.03
N HIS A 397 -16.55 4.15 -26.58
CA HIS A 397 -16.85 2.93 -27.34
C HIS A 397 -16.08 1.75 -26.75
N LEU A 398 -16.73 0.59 -26.67
CA LEU A 398 -16.06 -0.65 -26.34
C LEU A 398 -15.19 -1.11 -27.53
N PRO A 399 -14.04 -1.75 -27.26
CA PRO A 399 -13.29 -2.41 -28.31
C PRO A 399 -14.09 -3.62 -28.85
N SER A 400 -13.67 -4.17 -29.99
CA SER A 400 -14.35 -5.35 -30.57
C SER A 400 -14.35 -6.54 -29.61
N GLU A 401 -15.36 -7.41 -29.71
CA GLU A 401 -15.50 -8.58 -28.82
C GLU A 401 -14.24 -9.47 -28.84
N LYS A 402 -13.58 -9.62 -29.99
CA LYS A 402 -12.31 -10.35 -30.11
C LYS A 402 -11.22 -9.76 -29.20
N VAL A 403 -11.10 -8.44 -29.16
CA VAL A 403 -10.12 -7.73 -28.32
C VAL A 403 -10.52 -7.83 -26.85
N MET A 404 -11.82 -7.67 -26.52
CA MET A 404 -12.32 -7.85 -25.16
C MET A 404 -12.01 -9.26 -24.65
N ALA A 405 -12.34 -10.30 -25.42
CA ALA A 405 -12.07 -11.70 -25.06
C ALA A 405 -10.57 -12.00 -24.86
N GLN A 406 -9.68 -11.43 -25.70
CA GLN A 406 -8.25 -11.56 -25.50
C GLN A 406 -7.79 -10.90 -24.18
N ARG A 407 -8.25 -9.68 -23.91
CA ARG A 407 -7.91 -8.94 -22.69
C ARG A 407 -8.48 -9.62 -21.44
N ARG A 408 -9.70 -10.17 -21.48
CA ARG A 408 -10.30 -10.96 -20.39
C ARG A 408 -9.44 -12.18 -20.06
N ARG A 409 -9.05 -12.96 -21.07
CA ARG A 409 -8.17 -14.14 -20.86
C ARG A 409 -6.85 -13.76 -20.20
N ALA A 410 -6.19 -12.70 -20.67
CA ALA A 410 -4.96 -12.21 -20.07
C ALA A 410 -5.16 -11.73 -18.62
N TYR A 411 -6.25 -11.01 -18.36
CA TYR A 411 -6.63 -10.57 -17.02
C TYR A 411 -6.83 -11.75 -16.07
N TRP A 412 -7.61 -12.76 -16.46
CA TRP A 412 -7.89 -13.93 -15.63
C TRP A 412 -6.65 -14.79 -15.36
N ALA A 413 -5.75 -14.93 -16.33
CA ALA A 413 -4.47 -15.61 -16.13
C ALA A 413 -3.61 -14.88 -15.08
N ARG A 414 -3.54 -13.54 -15.15
CA ARG A 414 -2.81 -12.73 -14.16
C ARG A 414 -3.50 -12.78 -12.79
N HIS A 415 -4.83 -12.72 -12.75
CA HIS A 415 -5.62 -12.77 -11.52
C HIS A 415 -5.39 -14.06 -10.74
N ALA A 416 -5.39 -15.21 -11.42
CA ALA A 416 -5.11 -16.51 -10.82
C ALA A 416 -3.71 -16.58 -10.18
N CYS A 417 -2.71 -15.92 -10.78
CA CYS A 417 -1.36 -15.84 -10.24
C CYS A 417 -1.28 -14.92 -9.00
N LEU A 418 -2.03 -13.81 -9.00
CA LEU A 418 -2.04 -12.86 -7.89
C LEU A 418 -2.82 -13.37 -6.68
N TYR A 419 -3.93 -14.09 -6.91
CA TYR A 419 -4.86 -14.55 -5.86
C TYR A 419 -5.06 -16.09 -5.90
N PRO A 420 -4.03 -16.90 -5.62
CA PRO A 420 -4.07 -18.34 -5.87
C PRO A 420 -5.14 -19.09 -5.05
N HIS A 421 -5.50 -18.63 -3.84
CA HIS A 421 -6.59 -19.24 -3.07
C HIS A 421 -7.95 -18.60 -3.38
N ASP A 422 -7.99 -17.28 -3.55
CA ASP A 422 -9.23 -16.53 -3.69
C ASP A 422 -9.75 -16.43 -5.13
N HIS A 423 -8.96 -16.68 -6.17
CA HIS A 423 -9.43 -16.55 -7.55
C HIS A 423 -10.61 -17.47 -7.90
N LYS A 424 -10.78 -18.60 -7.19
CA LYS A 424 -11.94 -19.49 -7.35
C LYS A 424 -13.12 -19.09 -6.46
N ARG A 425 -12.84 -18.60 -5.24
CA ARG A 425 -13.84 -18.29 -4.20
C ARG A 425 -14.41 -16.88 -4.32
N LEU A 426 -13.56 -15.92 -4.68
CA LEU A 426 -13.80 -14.48 -4.81
C LEU A 426 -13.25 -13.99 -6.15
N LYS A 427 -13.88 -14.43 -7.26
CA LYS A 427 -13.45 -14.10 -8.63
C LYS A 427 -13.34 -12.60 -8.88
N GLN A 428 -14.08 -11.78 -8.15
CA GLN A 428 -14.13 -10.34 -8.34
C GLN A 428 -13.13 -9.57 -7.48
N LEU A 429 -12.22 -10.25 -6.78
CA LEU A 429 -11.20 -9.62 -5.95
C LEU A 429 -10.23 -8.79 -6.82
N VAL A 430 -10.05 -7.51 -6.52
CA VAL A 430 -9.17 -6.60 -7.29
C VAL A 430 -8.26 -5.80 -6.38
N ASN A 431 -7.12 -5.37 -6.93
CA ASN A 431 -6.38 -4.27 -6.32
C ASN A 431 -7.12 -2.97 -6.66
N LEU A 432 -7.61 -2.26 -5.63
CA LEU A 432 -8.43 -1.05 -5.78
C LEU A 432 -7.79 -0.03 -6.72
N PHE A 433 -6.50 0.25 -6.54
CA PHE A 433 -5.79 1.30 -7.27
C PHE A 433 -5.60 0.94 -8.73
N GLU A 434 -5.09 -0.26 -9.00
CA GLU A 434 -4.87 -0.74 -10.36
C GLU A 434 -6.18 -0.79 -11.14
N TYR A 435 -7.23 -1.33 -10.50
CA TYR A 435 -8.54 -1.41 -11.13
C TYR A 435 -9.10 -0.01 -11.41
N SER A 436 -9.04 0.89 -10.43
CA SER A 436 -9.57 2.25 -10.59
C SER A 436 -8.82 3.06 -11.64
N ASP A 437 -7.49 2.92 -11.73
CA ASP A 437 -6.69 3.53 -12.81
C ASP A 437 -7.09 2.96 -14.18
N VAL A 438 -7.32 1.65 -14.29
CA VAL A 438 -7.73 0.98 -15.53
C VAL A 438 -9.12 1.41 -16.01
N ILE A 439 -10.06 1.65 -15.10
CA ILE A 439 -11.38 2.22 -15.45
C ILE A 439 -11.25 3.72 -15.73
N GLY A 440 -10.42 4.43 -14.95
CA GLY A 440 -10.11 5.84 -15.15
C GLY A 440 -9.51 6.12 -16.53
N ASP A 441 -8.68 5.22 -17.06
CA ASP A 441 -8.13 5.28 -18.42
C ASP A 441 -9.22 5.11 -19.49
N GLU A 442 -10.13 4.15 -19.33
CA GLU A 442 -11.24 3.94 -20.28
C GLU A 442 -12.20 5.14 -20.32
N LEU A 443 -12.41 5.76 -19.17
CA LEU A 443 -13.23 6.98 -19.06
C LEU A 443 -12.45 8.23 -19.52
N GLY A 444 -11.12 8.22 -19.46
CA GLY A 444 -10.22 9.32 -19.77
C GLY A 444 -10.11 10.36 -18.66
N VAL A 445 -10.24 9.94 -17.40
CA VAL A 445 -10.17 10.79 -16.19
C VAL A 445 -9.03 10.41 -15.25
N ARG A 446 -8.13 9.54 -15.71
CA ARG A 446 -6.93 9.20 -14.95
C ARG A 446 -6.07 10.45 -14.77
N ILE A 447 -5.66 10.68 -13.53
CA ILE A 447 -4.83 11.82 -13.17
C ILE A 447 -3.48 11.80 -13.90
N ASN A 448 -3.08 12.95 -14.45
CA ASN A 448 -1.79 13.11 -15.10
C ASN A 448 -0.74 13.62 -14.11
N LEU A 449 -0.15 12.68 -13.35
CA LEU A 449 0.88 13.01 -12.35
C LEU A 449 2.11 13.68 -12.96
N PHE A 450 2.51 13.32 -14.18
CA PHE A 450 3.66 13.95 -14.84
C PHE A 450 3.40 15.43 -15.14
N TYR A 451 2.21 15.76 -15.66
CA TYR A 451 1.80 17.15 -15.88
C TYR A 451 1.79 17.94 -14.56
N LEU A 452 1.17 17.38 -13.52
CA LEU A 452 1.10 18.03 -12.21
C LEU A 452 2.50 18.25 -11.63
N PHE A 453 3.43 17.30 -11.77
CA PHE A 453 4.81 17.44 -11.26
C PHE A 453 5.50 18.70 -11.81
N PHE A 454 5.37 18.98 -13.11
CA PHE A 454 6.02 20.13 -13.73
C PHE A 454 5.24 21.44 -13.63
N ARG A 455 3.90 21.38 -13.58
CA ARG A 455 3.04 22.59 -13.66
C ARG A 455 2.43 22.99 -12.33
N HIS A 456 2.17 22.03 -11.45
CA HIS A 456 1.56 22.22 -10.14
C HIS A 456 2.27 21.34 -9.09
N PRO A 457 3.57 21.57 -8.82
CA PRO A 457 4.38 20.69 -7.98
C PRO A 457 3.82 20.50 -6.57
N ILE A 458 3.14 21.52 -6.02
CA ILE A 458 2.44 21.43 -4.73
C ILE A 458 1.25 20.46 -4.82
N ALA A 459 0.43 20.58 -5.86
CA ALA A 459 -0.69 19.67 -6.07
C ALA A 459 -0.22 18.24 -6.32
N TRP A 460 0.85 18.09 -7.09
CA TRP A 460 1.51 16.80 -7.28
C TRP A 460 1.99 16.21 -5.96
N TYR A 461 2.67 16.98 -5.12
CA TYR A 461 3.15 16.51 -3.83
C TYR A 461 2.00 16.10 -2.92
N HIS A 462 0.95 16.93 -2.81
CA HIS A 462 -0.23 16.59 -2.03
C HIS A 462 -0.87 15.30 -2.53
N ILE A 463 -1.11 15.17 -3.83
CA ILE A 463 -1.81 14.01 -4.40
C ILE A 463 -0.94 12.75 -4.36
N TYR A 464 0.35 12.85 -4.69
CA TYR A 464 1.19 11.67 -4.86
C TYR A 464 1.83 11.21 -3.54
N CYS A 465 2.24 12.15 -2.69
CA CYS A 465 3.06 11.87 -1.50
C CYS A 465 2.31 12.07 -0.18
N ALA A 466 1.49 13.12 -0.05
CA ALA A 466 1.02 13.57 1.27
C ALA A 466 -0.43 13.20 1.61
N SER A 467 -1.22 12.70 0.66
CA SER A 467 -2.65 12.42 0.85
C SER A 467 -2.98 10.94 0.66
N PRO A 468 -4.00 10.45 1.39
CA PRO A 468 -4.57 9.15 1.10
C PRO A 468 -5.22 9.12 -0.27
N TRP A 469 -5.39 7.92 -0.80
CA TRP A 469 -6.18 7.76 -2.00
C TRP A 469 -7.65 8.07 -1.72
N SER A 470 -8.30 8.85 -2.59
CA SER A 470 -9.73 9.16 -2.46
C SER A 470 -10.42 9.30 -3.84
N PRO A 471 -11.75 9.14 -3.92
CA PRO A 471 -12.52 9.20 -5.16
C PRO A 471 -12.40 10.53 -5.91
N PHE A 472 -12.13 11.63 -5.19
CA PHE A 472 -11.97 12.97 -5.75
C PHE A 472 -10.88 13.06 -6.83
N LEU A 473 -9.88 12.17 -6.77
CA LEU A 473 -8.77 12.12 -7.73
C LEU A 473 -9.20 11.92 -9.17
N PHE A 474 -10.32 11.23 -9.41
CA PHE A 474 -10.86 10.99 -10.77
C PHE A 474 -11.71 12.15 -11.29
N ARG A 475 -11.57 13.32 -10.66
CA ARG A 475 -12.08 14.61 -11.11
C ARG A 475 -10.98 15.68 -11.18
N ILE A 476 -9.72 15.30 -10.96
CA ILE A 476 -8.58 16.20 -11.06
C ILE A 476 -7.86 15.92 -12.37
N GLY A 477 -7.89 16.90 -13.28
CA GLY A 477 -7.23 16.83 -14.58
C GLY A 477 -5.96 17.69 -14.59
N ARG A 478 -6.10 18.91 -15.10
CA ARG A 478 -5.01 19.90 -15.22
C ARG A 478 -5.13 21.05 -14.22
N LEU A 479 -6.12 21.00 -13.32
CA LEU A 479 -6.50 22.07 -12.40
C LEU A 479 -6.91 23.37 -13.13
N SER A 480 -7.49 23.22 -14.33
CA SER A 480 -7.87 24.35 -15.16
C SER A 480 -9.27 24.90 -14.87
N SER A 481 -10.23 24.04 -14.52
CA SER A 481 -11.60 24.44 -14.21
C SER A 481 -11.83 24.59 -12.71
N ASP A 482 -12.88 25.32 -12.33
CA ASP A 482 -13.23 25.48 -10.92
C ASP A 482 -13.73 24.17 -10.30
N ASP A 483 -14.36 23.29 -11.08
CA ASP A 483 -14.73 21.94 -10.65
C ASP A 483 -13.50 21.09 -10.31
N GLU A 484 -12.43 21.16 -11.11
CA GLU A 484 -11.18 20.44 -10.84
C GLU A 484 -10.49 20.99 -9.59
N LYS A 485 -10.51 22.32 -9.39
CA LYS A 485 -9.97 22.94 -8.16
C LYS A 485 -10.79 22.57 -6.93
N LEU A 486 -12.11 22.50 -7.04
CA LEU A 486 -13.00 22.07 -5.95
C LEU A 486 -12.76 20.59 -5.61
N ALA A 487 -12.61 19.72 -6.62
CA ALA A 487 -12.25 18.33 -6.40
C ALA A 487 -10.89 18.20 -5.69
N TYR A 488 -9.91 19.03 -6.06
CA TYR A 488 -8.63 19.09 -5.38
C TYR A 488 -8.76 19.56 -3.92
N GLN A 489 -9.54 20.60 -3.64
CA GLN A 489 -9.79 21.04 -2.25
C GLN A 489 -10.47 19.94 -1.41
N ARG A 490 -11.47 19.25 -1.98
CA ARG A 490 -12.12 18.10 -1.32
C ARG A 490 -11.12 16.97 -1.06
N HIS A 491 -10.21 16.72 -2.00
CA HIS A 491 -9.15 15.75 -1.81
C HIS A 491 -8.20 16.12 -0.66
N LEU A 492 -7.84 17.40 -0.53
CA LEU A 492 -7.03 17.88 0.60
C LEU A 492 -7.75 17.70 1.95
N SER A 493 -9.08 17.78 1.98
CA SER A 493 -9.84 17.52 3.22
C SER A 493 -9.76 16.07 3.71
N CYS A 494 -9.32 15.13 2.87
CA CYS A 494 -9.03 13.76 3.30
C CYS A 494 -7.67 13.62 4.00
N ILE A 495 -6.83 14.67 3.99
CA ILE A 495 -5.56 14.68 4.70
C ILE A 495 -5.89 14.87 6.20
N PRO A 496 -5.47 13.96 7.09
CA PRO A 496 -5.73 14.11 8.51
C PRO A 496 -5.08 15.40 9.06
N GLU A 497 -5.87 16.30 9.64
CA GLU A 497 -5.33 17.51 10.27
C GLU A 497 -4.53 17.17 11.54
N LYS A 498 -3.31 17.71 11.65
CA LYS A 498 -2.47 17.74 12.86
C LYS A 498 -2.22 16.36 13.51
N ASN A 499 -1.36 15.53 12.90
CA ASN A 499 -0.87 14.33 13.59
C ASN A 499 0.63 14.08 13.36
N GLN A 500 1.44 14.20 14.42
CA GLN A 500 2.89 13.99 14.36
C GLN A 500 3.28 12.60 13.83
N THR A 501 2.45 11.56 14.03
CA THR A 501 2.72 10.21 13.51
C THR A 501 2.54 10.13 12.01
N PHE A 502 1.56 10.84 11.45
CA PHE A 502 1.32 10.95 10.01
C PHE A 502 2.46 11.71 9.32
N HIS A 503 2.94 12.80 9.94
CA HIS A 503 4.11 13.53 9.49
C HIS A 503 5.39 12.67 9.57
N ARG A 504 5.70 12.06 10.72
CA ARG A 504 6.85 11.14 10.89
C ARG A 504 6.87 9.96 9.91
N TYR A 505 5.69 9.52 9.47
CA TYR A 505 5.59 8.48 8.45
C TYR A 505 5.87 9.03 7.06
N ASN A 506 5.29 10.18 6.70
CA ASN A 506 5.64 10.90 5.47
C ASN A 506 7.14 11.20 5.37
N ASP A 507 7.80 11.48 6.49
CA ASP A 507 9.24 11.72 6.63
C ASP A 507 10.07 10.49 6.26
N LEU A 508 9.72 9.33 6.85
CA LEU A 508 10.32 8.03 6.51
C LEU A 508 10.04 7.64 5.05
N MET A 509 8.88 8.02 4.53
CA MET A 509 8.49 7.75 3.14
C MET A 509 9.19 8.65 2.13
N LEU A 510 9.47 9.90 2.50
CA LEU A 510 10.30 10.84 1.74
C LEU A 510 11.71 10.29 1.58
N TYR A 511 12.28 9.79 2.68
CA TYR A 511 13.56 9.09 2.69
C TYR A 511 13.56 7.92 1.70
N ALA A 512 12.51 7.10 1.69
CA ALA A 512 12.40 5.98 0.76
C ALA A 512 12.17 6.38 -0.71
N CYS A 513 11.48 7.50 -0.97
CA CYS A 513 11.28 8.05 -2.32
C CYS A 513 12.58 8.63 -2.90
N THR A 514 13.41 9.27 -2.07
CA THR A 514 14.74 9.74 -2.49
C THR A 514 15.65 8.56 -2.86
N LEU A 515 15.60 7.45 -2.12
CA LEU A 515 16.26 6.19 -2.45
C LEU A 515 15.75 5.57 -3.77
N LYS A 516 14.44 5.59 -4.01
CA LYS A 516 13.84 5.00 -5.24
C LYS A 516 14.11 5.83 -6.50
N LEU A 517 14.10 7.16 -6.40
CA LEU A 517 14.52 8.07 -7.47
C LEU A 517 16.00 7.86 -7.81
N TRP A 518 16.85 7.54 -6.83
CA TRP A 518 18.26 7.21 -7.04
C TRP A 518 18.46 5.93 -7.87
N TYR A 519 17.70 4.85 -7.61
CA TYR A 519 17.74 3.62 -8.42
C TYR A 519 17.13 3.76 -9.82
N SER A 520 16.23 4.73 -10.02
CA SER A 520 15.46 4.88 -11.26
C SER A 520 16.06 5.87 -12.27
N LEU A 521 17.14 6.58 -11.91
CA LEU A 521 17.83 7.48 -12.83
C LEU A 521 18.62 6.65 -13.87
N PRO A 522 18.54 6.95 -15.19
CA PRO A 522 19.03 6.06 -16.26
C PRO A 522 20.55 5.93 -16.44
N ASN A 523 21.35 5.99 -15.37
CA ASN A 523 22.79 5.72 -15.39
C ASN A 523 23.29 5.04 -14.09
N GLY A 524 22.42 4.27 -13.43
CA GLY A 524 22.85 3.30 -12.42
C GLY A 524 23.57 2.15 -13.10
N LEU A 525 24.91 2.24 -13.17
CA LEU A 525 25.88 1.31 -13.77
C LEU A 525 25.92 1.31 -15.30
N PRO A 526 27.11 1.55 -15.87
CA PRO A 526 27.95 0.40 -16.23
C PRO A 526 29.27 0.43 -15.47
N ALA A 527 29.49 -0.64 -14.69
CA ALA A 527 30.86 -1.14 -14.53
C ALA A 527 31.38 -1.50 -15.93
N THR A 528 32.69 -1.34 -16.13
CA THR A 528 33.48 -1.69 -17.32
C THR A 528 33.75 -0.57 -18.33
N ASP A 529 34.21 0.61 -17.90
CA ASP A 529 35.39 1.24 -18.55
C ASP A 529 35.91 2.46 -17.76
N ASN A 530 36.99 2.29 -16.99
CA ASN A 530 37.65 3.41 -16.30
C ASN A 530 38.26 4.44 -17.28
N ASN A 531 38.34 4.12 -18.57
CA ASN A 531 38.95 5.01 -19.58
C ASN A 531 37.96 6.04 -20.18
N LEU A 532 36.65 5.82 -20.11
CA LEU A 532 35.65 6.75 -20.66
C LEU A 532 35.34 7.94 -19.72
N VAL A 533 35.59 7.80 -18.42
CA VAL A 533 35.39 8.87 -17.42
C VAL A 533 36.47 9.96 -17.55
N ARG A 534 37.68 9.60 -18.03
CA ARG A 534 38.83 10.52 -18.17
C ARG A 534 38.70 11.53 -19.33
N ARG A 535 37.66 11.46 -20.17
CA ARG A 535 37.44 12.34 -21.33
C ARG A 535 36.15 13.17 -21.26
N GLN A 536 35.74 13.62 -20.07
CA GLN A 536 34.58 14.52 -19.95
C GLN A 536 35.00 15.99 -20.09
N THR A 537 34.27 16.73 -20.93
CA THR A 537 34.50 18.16 -21.10
C THR A 537 34.03 18.96 -19.87
N PRO A 538 34.63 20.13 -19.56
CA PRO A 538 34.19 20.99 -18.45
C PRO A 538 32.69 21.35 -18.50
N LYS A 539 32.09 21.36 -19.70
CA LYS A 539 30.66 21.61 -19.92
C LYS A 539 29.78 20.45 -19.43
N GLN A 540 30.20 19.21 -19.64
CA GLN A 540 29.50 18.01 -19.16
C GLN A 540 29.62 17.88 -17.64
N GLN A 541 30.80 18.18 -17.07
CA GLN A 541 31.01 18.24 -15.63
C GLN A 541 30.13 19.30 -14.96
N ARG A 542 30.06 20.52 -15.52
CA ARG A 542 29.16 21.58 -15.03
C ARG A 542 27.67 21.23 -15.11
N ALA A 543 27.24 20.54 -16.17
CA ALA A 543 25.85 20.10 -16.31
C ALA A 543 25.47 19.02 -15.27
N ARG A 544 26.41 18.13 -14.96
CA ARG A 544 26.26 17.12 -13.90
C ARG A 544 26.22 17.77 -12.51
N LEU A 545 27.13 18.72 -12.25
CA LEU A 545 27.11 19.57 -11.05
C LEU A 545 25.79 20.31 -10.86
N ARG A 546 25.18 20.86 -11.92
CA ARG A 546 23.86 21.49 -11.84
C ARG A 546 22.74 20.50 -11.48
N LYS A 547 22.76 19.29 -12.06
CA LYS A 547 21.81 18.23 -11.70
C LYS A 547 21.98 17.75 -10.26
N MET A 548 23.22 17.68 -9.78
CA MET A 548 23.54 17.30 -8.39
C MET A 548 23.14 18.39 -7.39
N LYS A 549 23.35 19.67 -7.71
CA LYS A 549 22.85 20.81 -6.92
C LYS A 549 21.32 20.83 -6.83
N PHE A 550 20.64 20.49 -7.93
CA PHE A 550 19.19 20.37 -7.97
C PHE A 550 18.67 19.17 -7.16
N PHE A 551 19.38 18.05 -7.18
CA PHE A 551 19.04 16.87 -6.38
C PHE A 551 19.24 17.11 -4.87
N ALA A 552 20.34 17.76 -4.48
CA ALA A 552 20.58 18.18 -3.10
C ALA A 552 19.51 19.16 -2.59
N PHE A 553 19.08 20.11 -3.44
CA PHE A 553 17.95 21.00 -3.16
C PHE A 553 16.64 20.23 -2.92
N TYR A 554 16.37 19.21 -3.74
CA TYR A 554 15.17 18.38 -3.61
C TYR A 554 15.16 17.58 -2.31
N CYS A 555 16.28 16.92 -1.96
CA CYS A 555 16.41 16.19 -0.68
C CYS A 555 16.29 17.13 0.53
N PHE A 556 16.88 18.33 0.47
CA PHE A 556 16.85 19.31 1.56
C PHE A 556 15.46 19.93 1.77
N ARG A 557 14.77 20.31 0.69
CA ARG A 557 13.41 20.87 0.77
C ARG A 557 12.42 19.86 1.34
N LEU A 558 12.55 18.60 0.91
CA LEU A 558 11.78 17.47 1.43
C LEU A 558 12.06 17.27 2.94
N TRP A 559 13.31 17.37 3.38
CA TRP A 559 13.73 17.25 4.78
C TRP A 559 13.25 18.42 5.68
N ASN A 560 13.09 19.63 5.14
CA ASN A 560 12.62 20.77 5.95
C ASN A 560 11.11 20.72 6.24
N GLU A 561 10.31 20.28 5.28
CA GLU A 561 8.86 20.06 5.48
C GLU A 561 8.59 18.86 6.41
N THR A 562 9.57 17.96 6.54
CA THR A 562 9.57 16.75 7.36
C THR A 562 9.70 17.05 8.86
N LEU A 563 10.62 17.95 9.26
CA LEU A 563 10.93 18.16 10.69
C LEU A 563 10.06 19.22 11.41
N ASN A 564 9.16 19.89 10.68
CA ASN A 564 8.31 20.97 11.20
C ASN A 564 9.12 21.99 12.05
N VAL A 565 10.29 22.41 11.55
CA VAL A 565 11.12 23.43 12.20
C VAL A 565 10.34 24.74 12.16
N PRO A 566 9.82 25.28 13.29
CA PRO A 566 8.75 26.27 13.27
C PRO A 566 9.12 27.68 12.79
N THR A 567 10.29 27.89 12.20
CA THR A 567 10.91 29.23 12.11
C THR A 567 11.60 29.55 10.79
N LEU A 568 11.44 28.75 9.73
CA LEU A 568 12.14 29.01 8.48
C LEU A 568 11.21 29.65 7.43
N THR A 569 11.36 30.96 7.22
CA THR A 569 10.79 31.71 6.09
C THR A 569 11.40 31.27 4.75
N ASP A 570 10.74 31.53 3.63
CA ASP A 570 11.27 31.21 2.28
C ASP A 570 12.70 31.76 2.05
N ASP A 571 13.03 32.93 2.62
CA ASP A 571 14.36 33.53 2.54
C ASP A 571 15.42 32.77 3.35
N SER A 572 15.05 32.20 4.50
CA SER A 572 15.95 31.40 5.34
C SER A 572 16.25 30.03 4.71
N LEU A 573 15.25 29.42 4.04
CA LEU A 573 15.42 28.21 3.24
C LEU A 573 16.38 28.43 2.06
N TYR A 574 16.27 29.59 1.42
CA TYR A 574 17.17 30.00 0.35
C TYR A 574 18.61 30.21 0.86
N GLY A 575 18.79 30.82 2.04
CA GLY A 575 20.10 30.96 2.69
C GLY A 575 20.75 29.62 3.07
N ILE A 576 19.96 28.65 3.52
CA ILE A 576 20.48 27.31 3.84
C ILE A 576 20.83 26.53 2.55
N TYR A 577 20.02 26.64 1.50
CA TYR A 577 20.35 26.09 0.19
C TYR A 577 21.69 26.62 -0.36
N GLN A 578 21.92 27.94 -0.25
CA GLN A 578 23.20 28.53 -0.63
C GLN A 578 24.35 27.97 0.21
N SER A 579 24.13 27.76 1.51
CA SER A 579 25.12 27.21 2.43
C SER A 579 25.48 25.76 2.13
N MET A 580 24.50 24.87 1.90
CA MET A 580 24.76 23.49 1.48
C MET A 580 25.46 23.40 0.12
N GLY A 581 25.01 24.20 -0.84
CA GLY A 581 25.64 24.28 -2.16
C GLY A 581 27.08 24.79 -2.09
N ARG A 582 27.35 25.74 -1.18
CA ARG A 582 28.69 26.28 -0.90
C ARG A 582 29.57 25.21 -0.25
N ILE A 583 29.13 24.58 0.84
CA ILE A 583 29.88 23.55 1.57
C ILE A 583 30.17 22.33 0.69
N THR A 584 29.20 21.89 -0.11
CA THR A 584 29.42 20.80 -1.07
C THR A 584 30.48 21.19 -2.11
N SER A 585 30.42 22.43 -2.62
CA SER A 585 31.43 22.92 -3.57
C SER A 585 32.80 23.05 -2.89
N GLU A 586 32.84 23.49 -1.64
CA GLU A 586 34.03 23.62 -0.81
C GLU A 586 34.67 22.25 -0.54
N PHE A 587 33.89 21.24 -0.17
CA PHE A 587 34.36 19.86 0.02
C PHE A 587 34.98 19.29 -1.25
N LEU A 588 34.27 19.40 -2.38
CA LEU A 588 34.78 18.91 -3.67
C LEU A 588 36.06 19.64 -4.09
N ASN A 589 36.11 20.96 -3.93
CA ASN A 589 37.30 21.75 -4.26
C ASN A 589 38.47 21.45 -3.33
N LYS A 590 38.22 21.28 -2.03
CA LYS A 590 39.25 20.93 -1.02
C LYS A 590 39.81 19.53 -1.31
N GLY A 591 38.96 18.58 -1.66
CA GLY A 591 39.38 17.23 -2.07
C GLY A 591 40.25 17.23 -3.33
N LEU A 592 39.83 17.95 -4.38
CA LEU A 592 40.61 18.07 -5.62
C LEU A 592 41.95 18.79 -5.44
N ARG A 593 42.02 19.77 -4.53
CA ARG A 593 43.27 20.46 -4.20
C ARG A 593 44.22 19.59 -3.39
N TYR A 594 43.68 18.74 -2.52
CA TYR A 594 44.46 17.81 -1.71
C TYR A 594 45.00 16.66 -2.57
N ASP A 595 44.20 16.15 -3.50
CA ASP A 595 44.56 15.05 -4.39
C ASP A 595 44.00 15.27 -5.79
N GLU A 596 44.81 15.75 -6.72
CA GLU A 596 44.37 15.98 -8.11
C GLU A 596 44.05 14.68 -8.86
N THR A 597 44.45 13.52 -8.32
CA THR A 597 44.27 12.21 -8.97
C THR A 597 42.96 11.52 -8.60
N ILE A 598 42.27 12.00 -7.57
CA ILE A 598 41.01 11.42 -7.11
C ILE A 598 39.87 11.70 -8.10
N SER A 599 39.02 10.71 -8.33
CA SER A 599 37.89 10.88 -9.25
C SER A 599 36.76 11.69 -8.61
N TYR A 600 35.98 12.39 -9.43
CA TYR A 600 34.74 13.03 -8.98
C TYR A 600 33.73 12.03 -8.41
N GLU A 601 33.80 10.75 -8.79
CA GLU A 601 32.91 9.72 -8.27
C GLU A 601 33.27 9.36 -6.83
N GLU A 602 34.55 9.17 -6.53
CA GLU A 602 35.06 8.92 -5.18
C GLU A 602 34.81 10.11 -4.25
N LEU A 603 35.09 11.33 -4.73
CA LEU A 603 34.77 12.56 -3.99
C LEU A 603 33.27 12.68 -3.74
N PHE A 604 32.43 12.31 -4.70
CA PHE A 604 30.99 12.37 -4.49
C PHE A 604 30.49 11.29 -3.53
N LYS A 605 31.04 10.07 -3.60
CA LYS A 605 30.74 8.99 -2.65
C LYS A 605 31.10 9.40 -1.22
N ALA A 606 32.27 10.02 -1.03
CA ALA A 606 32.72 10.60 0.23
C ALA A 606 31.83 11.76 0.69
N GLY A 607 31.43 12.65 -0.23
CA GLY A 607 30.59 13.82 0.08
C GLY A 607 29.16 13.52 0.53
N ARG A 608 28.69 12.26 0.47
CA ARG A 608 27.34 11.88 0.91
C ARG A 608 27.14 12.09 2.42
N THR A 609 28.15 11.77 3.22
CA THR A 609 28.06 11.88 4.68
C THR A 609 28.23 13.34 5.15
N VAL A 610 28.90 14.18 4.36
CA VAL A 610 28.96 15.64 4.56
C VAL A 610 27.55 16.26 4.62
N TRP A 611 26.60 15.81 3.81
CA TRP A 611 25.24 16.36 3.85
C TRP A 611 24.48 16.00 5.11
N PHE A 612 24.73 14.81 5.67
CA PHE A 612 24.20 14.43 6.98
C PHE A 612 24.83 15.26 8.09
N MET A 613 26.15 15.51 8.04
CA MET A 613 26.83 16.38 9.01
C MET A 613 26.29 17.81 9.00
N ILE A 614 26.03 18.37 7.82
CA ILE A 614 25.39 19.69 7.69
C ILE A 614 23.98 19.66 8.31
N ALA A 615 23.22 18.59 8.10
CA ALA A 615 21.89 18.45 8.69
C ALA A 615 21.95 18.35 10.22
N PHE A 616 22.95 17.68 10.79
CA PHE A 616 23.20 17.65 12.24
C PHE A 616 23.63 19.02 12.78
N GLN A 617 24.54 19.72 12.09
CA GLN A 617 24.90 21.09 12.46
C GLN A 617 23.66 21.99 12.53
N MET A 618 22.71 21.84 11.60
CA MET A 618 21.43 22.56 11.66
C MET A 618 20.57 22.17 12.86
N GLN A 619 20.38 20.87 13.12
CA GLN A 619 19.55 20.40 14.23
C GLN A 619 20.10 20.82 15.60
N LEU A 620 21.42 20.91 15.71
CA LEU A 620 22.13 21.34 16.91
C LEU A 620 22.35 22.87 16.97
N ASN A 621 21.82 23.61 15.99
CA ASN A 621 21.97 25.07 15.86
C ASN A 621 23.45 25.53 15.84
N LEU A 622 24.31 24.75 15.19
CA LEU A 622 25.73 25.02 14.98
C LEU A 622 25.99 25.75 13.64
N PRO A 623 27.13 26.45 13.50
CA PRO A 623 27.52 27.05 12.22
C PRO A 623 27.60 26.03 11.08
N LEU A 624 27.04 26.37 9.91
CA LEU A 624 27.10 25.54 8.70
C LEU A 624 28.44 25.74 7.99
N ILE A 625 29.44 24.98 8.42
CA ILE A 625 30.81 25.04 7.91
C ILE A 625 31.34 23.65 7.61
N LEU A 626 32.22 23.53 6.62
CA LEU A 626 33.05 22.35 6.43
C LEU A 626 34.20 22.40 7.43
N THR A 627 34.10 21.69 8.54
CA THR A 627 35.22 21.57 9.49
C THR A 627 36.30 20.63 8.94
N ASP A 628 37.49 20.66 9.54
CA ASP A 628 38.57 19.76 9.15
C ASP A 628 38.20 18.32 9.50
N SER A 629 37.51 18.07 10.61
CA SER A 629 37.01 16.75 11.00
C SER A 629 35.97 16.19 10.04
N ILE A 630 35.01 17.01 9.59
CA ILE A 630 34.03 16.60 8.57
C ILE A 630 34.75 16.25 7.28
N PHE A 631 35.71 17.06 6.86
CA PHE A 631 36.50 16.77 5.65
C PHE A 631 37.31 15.47 5.81
N GLY A 632 38.10 15.35 6.88
CA GLY A 632 38.98 14.21 7.15
C GLY A 632 38.21 12.90 7.27
N TYR A 633 37.15 12.86 8.09
CA TYR A 633 36.32 11.67 8.26
C TYR A 633 35.74 11.17 6.93
N ASN A 634 35.18 12.08 6.13
CA ASN A 634 34.55 11.71 4.87
C ASN A 634 35.58 11.26 3.81
N MET A 635 36.78 11.84 3.83
CA MET A 635 37.86 11.51 2.90
C MET A 635 38.67 10.28 3.32
N LEU A 636 38.49 9.72 4.52
CA LEU A 636 39.06 8.41 4.88
C LEU A 636 38.56 7.32 3.92
N TYR A 637 37.26 7.32 3.64
CA TYR A 637 36.58 6.26 2.90
C TYR A 637 37.18 5.96 1.52
N PRO A 638 37.42 6.95 0.62
CA PRO A 638 38.11 6.71 -0.65
C PRO A 638 39.49 6.04 -0.52
N TYR A 639 40.24 6.32 0.55
CA TYR A 639 41.60 5.82 0.70
C TYR A 639 41.66 4.48 1.43
N THR A 640 40.76 4.25 2.39
CA THR A 640 40.71 3.00 3.16
C THR A 640 40.07 1.87 2.37
N ASP A 641 38.98 2.13 1.64
CA ASP A 641 38.26 1.10 0.89
C ASP A 641 39.12 0.49 -0.22
N ASP A 642 39.88 1.31 -0.94
CA ASP A 642 40.82 0.85 -1.96
C ASP A 642 41.93 -0.04 -1.38
N LEU A 643 42.31 0.13 -0.12
CA LEU A 643 43.31 -0.75 0.53
C LEU A 643 42.70 -2.06 1.00
N VAL A 644 41.46 -2.02 1.49
CA VAL A 644 40.79 -3.18 2.08
C VAL A 644 40.15 -4.07 1.02
N ASP A 645 39.55 -3.48 -0.02
CA ASP A 645 38.71 -4.18 -1.00
C ASP A 645 39.43 -4.49 -2.32
N CYS A 646 40.62 -3.90 -2.57
CA CYS A 646 41.38 -4.20 -3.80
C CYS A 646 41.95 -5.63 -3.78
N ASN A 647 41.66 -6.41 -4.83
CA ASN A 647 42.13 -7.78 -4.98
C ASN A 647 43.65 -7.89 -5.26
N ASP A 648 44.27 -6.83 -5.77
CA ASP A 648 45.69 -6.80 -6.11
C ASP A 648 46.59 -6.55 -4.89
N ILE A 649 46.01 -6.24 -3.72
CA ILE A 649 46.73 -6.03 -2.47
C ILE A 649 46.79 -7.34 -1.69
N SER A 650 48.00 -7.76 -1.30
CA SER A 650 48.20 -9.02 -0.60
C SER A 650 47.48 -9.04 0.75
N ARG A 651 47.06 -10.23 1.17
CA ARG A 651 46.42 -10.46 2.47
C ARG A 651 47.28 -9.94 3.64
N GLU A 652 48.59 -10.17 3.57
CA GLU A 652 49.55 -9.68 4.55
C GLU A 652 49.55 -8.15 4.64
N ALA A 653 49.55 -7.46 3.49
CA ALA A 653 49.46 -6.00 3.44
C ALA A 653 48.14 -5.48 4.05
N LYS A 654 47.00 -6.13 3.79
CA LYS A 654 45.70 -5.72 4.39
C LYS A 654 45.71 -5.84 5.92
N VAL A 655 46.27 -6.93 6.44
CA VAL A 655 46.38 -7.18 7.89
C VAL A 655 47.35 -6.19 8.55
N ASP A 656 48.50 -5.94 7.93
CA ASP A 656 49.49 -5.00 8.45
C ASP A 656 48.97 -3.56 8.43
N PHE A 657 48.29 -3.15 7.35
CA PHE A 657 47.63 -1.84 7.28
C PHE A 657 46.60 -1.69 8.40
N ALA A 658 45.80 -2.72 8.64
CA ALA A 658 44.75 -2.63 9.64
C ALA A 658 45.28 -2.49 11.06
N LYS A 659 46.33 -3.23 11.41
CA LYS A 659 47.03 -3.07 12.71
C LYS A 659 47.61 -1.67 12.83
N LEU A 660 48.32 -1.23 11.80
CA LEU A 660 48.96 0.09 11.77
C LEU A 660 47.93 1.24 11.88
N PHE A 661 46.79 1.13 11.20
CA PHE A 661 45.73 2.14 11.28
C PHE A 661 45.00 2.09 12.62
N HIS A 662 44.80 0.91 13.19
CA HIS A 662 44.23 0.77 14.53
C HIS A 662 45.15 1.39 15.61
N GLU A 663 46.47 1.14 15.54
CA GLU A 663 47.47 1.80 16.38
C GLU A 663 47.44 3.33 16.20
N ARG A 664 47.37 3.81 14.95
CA ARG A 664 47.23 5.25 14.66
C ARG A 664 45.98 5.86 15.30
N LEU A 665 44.86 5.14 15.29
CA LEU A 665 43.60 5.62 15.86
C LEU A 665 43.61 5.62 17.39
N LEU A 666 44.20 4.63 18.07
CA LEU A 666 44.17 4.55 19.54
C LEU A 666 45.36 5.19 20.25
N ILE A 667 46.57 5.05 19.70
CA ILE A 667 47.83 5.46 20.35
C ILE A 667 48.26 6.87 19.90
N GLY A 668 47.72 7.35 18.77
CA GLY A 668 48.02 8.68 18.23
C GLY A 668 49.26 8.67 17.34
N GLU A 669 50.45 8.49 17.88
CA GLU A 669 51.64 8.21 17.08
C GLU A 669 51.89 6.70 17.08
N PRO A 670 51.68 5.99 15.96
CA PRO A 670 52.00 4.57 15.90
C PRO A 670 53.50 4.38 16.15
N THR A 671 53.90 3.17 16.54
CA THR A 671 55.32 2.74 16.70
C THR A 671 56.19 3.05 15.46
N TYR A 672 55.55 3.40 14.35
CA TYR A 672 56.07 3.77 13.05
C TYR A 672 55.33 5.02 12.55
N ASP A 673 55.81 6.23 12.84
CA ASP A 673 55.23 7.46 12.25
C ASP A 673 55.79 7.72 10.84
N PRO A 674 54.98 7.57 9.76
CA PRO A 674 55.42 7.89 8.42
C PRO A 674 55.47 9.41 8.14
N THR A 675 55.09 10.27 9.09
CA THR A 675 54.83 11.69 8.82
C THR A 675 55.90 12.67 9.30
N VAL A 676 57.05 12.20 9.77
CA VAL A 676 58.13 13.09 10.27
C VAL A 676 58.62 14.10 9.20
N HIS A 677 58.46 13.84 7.89
CA HIS A 677 58.84 14.79 6.83
C HIS A 677 57.82 14.88 5.68
N PHE A 678 56.74 15.66 5.87
CA PHE A 678 55.83 16.02 4.79
C PHE A 678 55.68 17.55 4.64
N ASP A 679 56.65 18.18 4.00
CA ASP A 679 56.63 19.61 3.65
C ASP A 679 56.32 19.82 2.16
N GLY A 680 55.33 19.06 1.65
CA GLY A 680 54.75 19.24 0.31
C GLY A 680 55.68 18.98 -0.88
N LYS A 681 56.90 18.48 -0.68
CA LYS A 681 57.84 18.05 -1.73
C LYS A 681 58.14 16.57 -1.54
N GLN A 682 58.00 15.79 -2.63
CA GLN A 682 58.22 14.34 -2.72
C GLN A 682 59.33 13.85 -1.77
N SER A 683 58.95 13.38 -0.58
CA SER A 683 59.84 12.63 0.30
C SER A 683 60.00 11.22 -0.26
N ASN A 684 61.22 10.70 -0.16
CA ASN A 684 61.59 9.38 -0.66
C ASN A 684 60.78 8.32 0.08
N VAL A 685 59.86 7.65 -0.63
CA VAL A 685 59.03 6.54 -0.10
C VAL A 685 59.88 5.43 0.54
N SER A 686 61.17 5.36 0.19
CA SER A 686 62.17 4.44 0.75
C SER A 686 62.58 4.71 2.20
N GLU A 687 62.31 5.89 2.76
CA GLU A 687 62.66 6.29 4.13
C GLU A 687 61.53 6.09 5.14
N LEU A 688 60.32 5.74 4.67
CA LEU A 688 59.19 5.45 5.53
C LEU A 688 59.37 4.09 6.21
N ASN A 689 59.34 4.08 7.54
CA ASN A 689 59.48 2.88 8.35
C ASN A 689 58.17 2.08 8.33
N LEU A 690 57.84 1.47 7.19
CA LEU A 690 56.64 0.66 6.99
C LEU A 690 57.00 -0.83 6.84
N PRO A 691 56.11 -1.75 7.25
CA PRO A 691 56.22 -3.17 6.92
C PRO A 691 56.51 -3.39 5.42
N PRO A 692 57.35 -4.38 5.04
CA PRO A 692 57.68 -4.64 3.64
C PRO A 692 56.44 -4.81 2.74
N SER A 693 55.39 -5.40 3.29
CA SER A 693 54.08 -5.62 2.66
C SER A 693 53.36 -4.31 2.28
N LEU A 694 53.61 -3.21 2.99
CA LEU A 694 52.94 -1.92 2.83
C LEU A 694 53.72 -0.90 1.99
N LYS A 695 54.99 -1.17 1.66
CA LYS A 695 55.85 -0.21 0.94
C LYS A 695 55.27 0.25 -0.40
N SER A 696 54.55 -0.63 -1.12
CA SER A 696 53.89 -0.28 -2.38
C SER A 696 52.68 0.64 -2.22
N GLN A 697 52.13 0.75 -1.00
CA GLN A 697 50.94 1.53 -0.66
C GLN A 697 51.27 2.77 0.19
N ALA A 698 52.56 3.07 0.41
CA ALA A 698 53.02 4.10 1.33
C ALA A 698 52.34 5.47 1.13
N ASN A 699 52.20 5.93 -0.11
CA ASN A 699 51.54 7.19 -0.43
C ASN A 699 50.07 7.24 0.01
N ARG A 700 49.35 6.10 -0.03
CA ARG A 700 47.96 6.01 0.43
C ARG A 700 47.88 6.02 1.95
N ILE A 701 48.79 5.32 2.62
CA ILE A 701 48.86 5.27 4.08
C ILE A 701 49.12 6.67 4.66
N VAL A 702 50.04 7.43 4.04
CA VAL A 702 50.29 8.83 4.43
C VAL A 702 49.02 9.67 4.31
N LYS A 703 48.29 9.57 3.18
CA LYS A 703 47.01 10.29 3.00
C LYS A 703 45.96 9.92 4.05
N ILE A 704 45.86 8.63 4.41
CA ILE A 704 44.95 8.17 5.47
C ILE A 704 45.33 8.81 6.81
N PHE A 705 46.62 8.86 7.13
CA PHE A 705 47.10 9.44 8.38
C PHE A 705 46.91 10.95 8.42
N ASP A 706 47.05 11.63 7.29
CA ASP A 706 46.71 13.05 7.13
C ASP A 706 45.20 13.29 7.34
N MET A 707 44.32 12.41 6.85
CA MET A 707 42.88 12.54 7.10
C MET A 707 42.56 12.43 8.59
N VAL A 708 43.29 11.60 9.34
CA VAL A 708 43.19 11.55 10.80
C VAL A 708 43.73 12.84 11.44
N LYS A 709 44.79 13.46 10.91
CA LYS A 709 45.28 14.76 11.38
C LYS A 709 44.26 15.88 11.17
N PHE A 710 43.52 15.86 10.06
CA PHE A 710 42.40 16.79 9.86
C PHE A 710 41.32 16.63 10.97
N ILE A 711 41.08 15.42 11.46
CA ILE A 711 40.17 15.21 12.61
C ILE A 711 40.78 15.79 13.89
N GLU A 712 42.08 15.63 14.10
CA GLU A 712 42.82 16.14 15.27
C GLU A 712 42.88 17.67 15.35
N ASN A 713 42.77 18.37 14.22
CA ASN A 713 42.73 19.84 14.18
C ASN A 713 41.53 20.37 14.99
N ASP A 714 40.39 19.70 14.88
CA ASP A 714 39.16 20.06 15.61
C ASP A 714 39.05 19.32 16.94
N TRP A 715 39.55 18.08 17.02
CA TRP A 715 39.41 17.19 18.19
C TRP A 715 40.77 16.68 18.66
N ARG A 716 41.54 17.51 19.36
CA ARG A 716 42.91 17.16 19.78
C ARG A 716 42.94 15.88 20.62
N ARG A 717 43.93 15.03 20.39
CA ARG A 717 44.12 13.80 21.17
C ARG A 717 44.49 14.12 22.61
N GLY A 718 43.86 13.38 23.52
CA GLY A 718 43.99 13.48 24.98
C GLY A 718 42.73 12.90 25.64
N ASP A 719 42.67 12.96 26.96
CA ASP A 719 41.56 12.38 27.76
C ASP A 719 40.19 12.99 27.46
N GLU A 720 40.14 14.18 26.82
CA GLU A 720 38.90 14.93 26.57
C GLU A 720 38.05 14.37 25.41
N TYR A 721 38.69 13.79 24.39
CA TYR A 721 38.01 13.36 23.15
C TYR A 721 38.30 11.91 22.76
N GLU A 722 38.71 11.07 23.73
CA GLU A 722 39.00 9.65 23.53
C GLU A 722 37.87 8.91 22.81
N GLY A 723 36.61 9.26 23.12
CA GLY A 723 35.42 8.66 22.50
C GLY A 723 35.34 8.81 20.98
N VAL A 724 35.86 9.89 20.40
CA VAL A 724 35.88 10.11 18.93
C VAL A 724 36.76 9.05 18.26
N TYR A 725 37.95 8.84 18.82
CA TYR A 725 38.94 7.91 18.30
C TYR A 725 38.58 6.45 18.56
N MET A 726 37.98 6.16 19.71
CA MET A 726 37.38 4.85 20.00
C MET A 726 36.27 4.51 19.01
N SER A 727 35.45 5.48 18.63
CA SER A 727 34.38 5.28 17.64
C SER A 727 34.94 4.99 16.24
N LEU A 728 35.97 5.73 15.82
CA LEU A 728 36.69 5.45 14.57
C LEU A 728 37.35 4.07 14.57
N ALA A 729 37.98 3.68 15.69
CA ALA A 729 38.59 2.37 15.85
C ALA A 729 37.54 1.25 15.80
N THR A 730 36.37 1.45 16.40
CA THR A 730 35.26 0.48 16.39
C THR A 730 34.73 0.22 14.97
N ILE A 731 34.62 1.26 14.14
CA ILE A 731 34.25 1.12 12.72
C ILE A 731 35.29 0.27 11.99
N HIS A 732 36.57 0.58 12.18
CA HIS A 732 37.68 -0.10 11.53
C HIS A 732 37.80 -1.57 11.98
N GLU A 733 37.61 -1.86 13.27
CA GLU A 733 37.54 -3.23 13.80
C GLU A 733 36.41 -4.03 13.15
N SER A 734 35.25 -3.42 12.96
CA SER A 734 34.10 -4.04 12.30
C SER A 734 34.39 -4.32 10.81
N GLN A 735 35.13 -3.44 10.14
CA GLN A 735 35.66 -3.68 8.80
C GLN A 735 36.63 -4.87 8.77
N MET A 736 37.51 -4.97 9.77
CA MET A 736 38.46 -6.07 9.89
C MET A 736 37.82 -7.44 10.09
N LYS A 737 36.78 -7.53 10.92
CA LYS A 737 36.00 -8.76 11.08
C LYS A 737 35.45 -9.24 9.73
N SER A 738 34.99 -8.32 8.89
CA SER A 738 34.52 -8.62 7.54
C SER A 738 35.62 -9.13 6.62
N THR A 739 36.80 -8.49 6.62
CA THR A 739 37.93 -8.92 5.79
C THR A 739 38.44 -10.32 6.20
N LEU A 740 38.49 -10.60 7.51
CA LEU A 740 38.85 -11.92 8.04
C LEU A 740 37.79 -12.99 7.73
N GLN A 741 36.51 -12.61 7.66
CA GLN A 741 35.42 -13.50 7.28
C GLN A 741 35.51 -13.89 5.78
N HIS A 742 35.84 -12.95 4.90
CA HIS A 742 36.12 -13.23 3.49
C HIS A 742 37.35 -14.13 3.28
N ALA A 743 38.37 -13.98 4.12
CA ALA A 743 39.56 -14.86 4.06
C ALA A 743 39.23 -16.32 4.40
N ARG A 744 38.25 -16.58 5.27
CA ARG A 744 37.83 -17.95 5.61
C ARG A 744 37.01 -18.61 4.50
N THR A 745 36.26 -17.84 3.72
CA THR A 745 35.54 -18.37 2.54
C THR A 745 36.45 -18.94 1.45
N GLU A 746 37.65 -18.39 1.27
CA GLU A 746 38.66 -18.94 0.34
C GLU A 746 39.26 -20.27 0.83
N ASP A 747 39.28 -20.49 2.16
CA ASP A 747 39.71 -21.74 2.81
C ASP A 747 38.56 -22.78 2.91
N GLY A 748 37.42 -22.54 2.26
CA GLY A 748 36.25 -23.45 2.23
C GLY A 748 35.23 -23.29 3.36
N TYR A 749 35.32 -22.24 4.17
CA TYR A 749 34.35 -21.93 5.24
C TYR A 749 33.24 -21.00 4.74
N GLU A 750 31.98 -21.45 4.71
CA GLU A 750 30.84 -20.59 4.41
C GLU A 750 30.24 -19.96 5.68
N PRO A 751 30.19 -18.61 5.81
CA PRO A 751 29.58 -17.95 6.95
C PRO A 751 28.05 -18.07 6.91
N THR A 752 27.44 -18.22 8.09
CA THR A 752 25.97 -18.19 8.22
C THR A 752 25.42 -16.79 7.97
N MET A 753 24.18 -16.68 7.48
CA MET A 753 23.51 -15.39 7.25
C MET A 753 23.49 -14.51 8.52
N THR A 754 23.28 -15.12 9.70
CA THR A 754 23.31 -14.43 11.00
C THR A 754 24.66 -13.78 11.29
N GLN A 755 25.78 -14.42 10.93
CA GLN A 755 27.12 -13.85 11.12
C GLN A 755 27.36 -12.66 10.16
N VAL A 756 26.87 -12.75 8.93
CA VAL A 756 26.94 -11.64 7.96
C VAL A 756 26.08 -10.46 8.41
N GLU A 757 24.87 -10.73 8.91
CA GLU A 757 23.97 -9.72 9.47
C GLU A 757 24.57 -9.03 10.71
N GLN A 758 25.20 -9.79 11.61
CA GLN A 758 25.83 -9.23 12.81
C GLN A 758 26.99 -8.28 12.45
N VAL A 759 27.90 -8.70 11.55
CA VAL A 759 29.01 -7.83 11.11
C VAL A 759 28.48 -6.59 10.37
N SER A 760 27.41 -6.72 9.59
CA SER A 760 26.78 -5.59 8.90
C SER A 760 26.11 -4.61 9.87
N ALA A 761 25.46 -5.12 10.92
CA ALA A 761 24.85 -4.32 11.98
C ALA A 761 25.90 -3.60 12.84
N GLU A 762 27.00 -4.28 13.19
CA GLU A 762 28.15 -3.70 13.89
C GLU A 762 28.77 -2.56 13.08
N LYS A 763 29.02 -2.77 11.77
CA LYS A 763 29.51 -1.72 10.85
C LYS A 763 28.57 -0.50 10.81
N GLY A 764 27.28 -0.72 10.57
CA GLY A 764 26.30 0.36 10.44
C GLY A 764 26.09 1.14 11.74
N GLY A 765 26.06 0.44 12.88
CA GLY A 765 25.93 1.05 14.21
C GLY A 765 27.16 1.88 14.60
N ALA A 766 28.36 1.38 14.33
CA ALA A 766 29.60 2.11 14.63
C ALA A 766 29.74 3.39 13.79
N SER A 767 29.34 3.36 12.51
CA SER A 767 29.35 4.54 11.63
C SER A 767 28.41 5.67 12.09
N LEU A 768 27.33 5.33 12.80
CA LEU A 768 26.41 6.32 13.37
C LEU A 768 26.96 6.94 14.66
N ILE A 769 27.80 6.21 15.41
CA ILE A 769 28.38 6.67 16.68
C ILE A 769 29.58 7.59 16.43
N ALA A 770 30.37 7.34 15.38
CA ALA A 770 31.52 8.18 15.03
C ALA A 770 31.15 9.47 14.26
N ALA A 771 29.96 9.48 13.67
CA ALA A 771 29.38 10.60 12.93
C ALA A 771 28.62 11.52 13.89
#